data_AF-A0A7G3ARK3-F1
#
_entry.id   AF-A0A7G3ARK3-F1
#
_cell.length_a   1.000
_cell.length_b   1.000
_cell.length_c   1.000
_cell.angle_alpha   90.00
_cell.angle_beta   90.00
_cell.angle_gamma   90.00
#
_symmetry.space_group_name_H-M   'P 1'
#
loop_
_entity.id
_entity.type
_entity.pdbx_description
1 polymer ?
#
loop_
_entity_poly.entity_id
_entity_poly.type
_entity_poly.pdbx_seq_one_letter_code
_entity_poly.pdbx_strand_id
1 'polypeptide(L)'
;MKLLILFVCSLSLIAAEPARFDNYRVYSVAIETEDHLSTLLTVNRGIGGYDFLVEPRIVGTKADIIVPPHMQDDFEELAKGHEFNVELVFSDLQQIIDRERPQQSFQRAAEDFDVNAYHSTEEINEWLYYLAEQYPEVQVIRGGSTFEGRDIIGININRKVDENPGIFIEANIHAREWITSGSTVWLINKLLTATDAEPAYKDLADNINWYIFPVVNVDGYEYSRNVYRMWRKTRSRQGLICQGVDPNRNWDSSWQAGGVGASDNMCDLDFGGPNAFSEIETRTLSEYILSIEDKLNIYISFHSAAELLLFPWGHTADPVAGYEDFYAVAEATVNALEARHGTVYRFGSINQAIYPATGGSIDWTFLRMGILSYCYEFRSRNTATGERYGFIAPPEEIQPNSEEVLDSLVAMVAKARELASPFRFDNFKVYRVPIKVEEQLKALKGIRTGANSYEYFEEPQRTGQSVDILVPPHLEKDFDTIAETNRLHRELIVENFQELVDKERPNVEKDDQDDEEFGWDDYHSIDTINAWLYSLEALYDEVTVVKGGTTYEGRDILGVNINRKPGQNPGIFIESQIHANEWIASGSATWMINKLLTATPEETGIRNLADNINWYIFPLINADGYEYTRNVYRMWRKTRSPQGLICNGVDPNRNWDVFWEKGGIGSSANICDGTFAGPEAFSEIETQTLSEYILSLQSELNFYIGFHSAANMLLFPWGHTPNPATNYVQFMEIAEAAVTALHARHGTVYTYGPVYSTIYPTTGISADWVHYALGIPGFTYEFRNMNTETGEYYGGLAPPDQIQPNAEEVLDSLVALVEKATELGYMTEEQLKALKGIRTGANSYEYFEEPQRTGQSVDILVPPHLEKDFDSIAETNKLSRKLIVENFQELVDKERPNAVEDDEEFGWDDYHSIDTINAWLYSLEALYDEVTVMEIAEATVTALQARYGTVYTYGPIYSTIYPATGSSPDWVHYTLGIPGFTYEFRNMNTETGEYYGALAPPDQIQPNAEEVLDSLVALVQKATELGYMTVTKQK
;
A
#
# COMPACT_ATOMS: atom_id res chain seq x y z
N MET A 1 -3.59 -31.53 60.89
CA MET A 1 -4.68 -31.37 61.87
C MET A 1 -4.33 -30.15 62.72
N LYS A 2 -4.69 -28.95 62.26
CA LYS A 2 -5.95 -28.22 62.56
C LYS A 2 -5.85 -27.43 63.88
N LEU A 3 -6.24 -26.14 63.78
CA LEU A 3 -6.43 -25.09 64.80
C LEU A 3 -5.18 -24.25 65.16
N LEU A 4 -5.21 -22.91 65.15
CA LEU A 4 -6.25 -21.88 64.88
C LEU A 4 -5.47 -20.54 64.86
N ILE A 5 -5.44 -19.73 63.79
CA ILE A 5 -6.41 -18.67 63.45
C ILE A 5 -6.87 -17.88 64.68
N LEU A 6 -6.25 -16.72 64.93
CA LEU A 6 -6.84 -15.53 65.56
C LEU A 6 -5.81 -14.39 65.60
N PHE A 7 -5.61 -13.72 64.47
CA PHE A 7 -5.26 -12.30 64.46
C PHE A 7 -6.00 -11.68 63.27
N VAL A 8 -7.30 -11.50 63.46
CA VAL A 8 -8.22 -10.83 62.55
C VAL A 8 -8.41 -9.41 63.05
N CYS A 9 -8.21 -8.47 62.13
CA CYS A 9 -8.79 -7.14 62.08
C CYS A 9 -8.49 -6.15 63.21
N SER A 10 -7.38 -5.44 63.02
CA SER A 10 -7.35 -4.00 63.21
C SER A 10 -6.54 -3.37 62.07
N LEU A 11 -7.05 -3.52 60.84
CA LEU A 11 -6.68 -2.63 59.74
C LEU A 11 -7.42 -1.31 60.00
N SER A 12 -6.80 -0.46 60.81
CA SER A 12 -7.01 0.98 60.69
C SER A 12 -6.79 1.33 59.22
N LEU A 13 -7.81 1.92 58.58
CA LEU A 13 -7.66 2.71 57.35
C LEU A 13 -6.61 3.79 57.63
N ILE A 14 -5.35 3.44 57.42
CA ILE A 14 -4.32 4.42 57.15
C ILE A 14 -4.62 4.78 55.70
N ALA A 15 -5.26 5.93 55.47
CA ALA A 15 -5.18 6.57 54.18
C ALA A 15 -3.68 6.66 53.87
N ALA A 16 -3.20 5.93 52.86
CA ALA A 16 -1.81 6.01 52.46
C ALA A 16 -1.55 7.48 52.14
N GLU A 17 -0.63 8.11 52.86
CA GLU A 17 -0.23 9.48 52.55
C GLU A 17 0.30 9.51 51.10
N PRO A 18 -0.04 10.54 50.30
CA PRO A 18 0.48 10.67 48.95
C PRO A 18 2.01 10.57 48.95
N ALA A 19 2.57 9.83 47.99
CA ALA A 19 4.01 9.72 47.85
C ALA A 19 4.64 11.11 47.68
N ARG A 20 5.64 11.43 48.51
CA ARG A 20 6.39 12.67 48.44
C ARG A 20 7.75 12.45 47.77
N PHE A 21 8.17 13.45 47.01
CA PHE A 21 9.43 13.48 46.27
C PHE A 21 10.42 14.48 46.88
N ASP A 22 10.38 14.67 48.20
CA ASP A 22 11.24 15.62 48.90
C ASP A 22 12.73 15.28 48.70
N ASN A 23 13.50 16.24 48.19
CA ASN A 23 14.93 16.11 47.87
C ASN A 23 15.26 15.11 46.75
N TYR A 24 14.26 14.64 45.99
CA TYR A 24 14.52 13.91 44.76
C TYR A 24 15.15 14.88 43.76
N ARG A 25 16.27 14.48 43.17
CA ARG A 25 16.95 15.29 42.17
C ARG A 25 16.52 14.85 40.79
N VAL A 26 16.40 15.80 39.87
CA VAL A 26 16.21 15.51 38.45
C VAL A 26 17.45 15.91 37.69
N TYR A 27 17.99 14.97 36.93
CA TYR A 27 19.15 15.17 36.10
C TYR A 27 18.76 15.03 34.62
N SER A 28 19.17 15.98 33.78
CA SER A 28 19.09 15.85 32.34
C SER A 28 20.33 15.16 31.81
N VAL A 29 20.16 14.06 31.09
CA VAL A 29 21.24 13.24 30.55
C VAL A 29 21.18 13.29 29.03
N ALA A 30 22.28 13.68 28.38
CA ALA A 30 22.38 13.64 26.92
C ALA A 30 22.62 12.21 26.43
N ILE A 31 21.80 11.79 25.45
CA ILE A 31 21.89 10.47 24.81
C ILE A 31 22.75 10.62 23.56
N GLU A 32 24.06 10.50 23.72
CA GLU A 32 25.03 10.76 22.65
C GLU A 32 25.45 9.48 21.91
N THR A 33 25.22 8.30 22.51
CA THR A 33 25.59 6.99 21.95
C THR A 33 24.50 5.94 22.18
N GLU A 34 24.53 4.86 21.42
CA GLU A 34 23.64 3.69 21.62
C GLU A 34 23.84 3.02 22.98
N ASP A 35 25.05 3.09 23.54
CA ASP A 35 25.34 2.63 24.90
C ASP A 35 24.61 3.47 25.95
N HIS A 36 24.55 4.80 25.76
CA HIS A 36 23.75 5.66 26.64
C HIS A 36 22.27 5.31 26.55
N LEU A 37 21.76 5.13 25.32
CA LEU A 37 20.35 4.83 25.09
C LEU A 37 19.96 3.50 25.74
N SER A 38 20.70 2.43 25.45
CA SER A 38 20.42 1.08 25.98
C SER A 38 20.54 1.02 27.51
N THR A 39 21.50 1.74 28.10
CA THR A 39 21.65 1.86 29.55
C THR A 39 20.45 2.56 30.17
N LEU A 40 20.04 3.72 29.64
CA LEU A 40 18.91 4.47 30.18
C LEU A 40 17.58 3.74 29.96
N LEU A 41 17.39 3.04 28.84
CA LEU A 41 16.21 2.18 28.61
C LEU A 41 16.13 1.05 29.64
N THR A 42 17.27 0.43 29.98
CA THR A 42 17.33 -0.60 31.02
C THR A 42 16.93 -0.04 32.38
N VAL A 43 17.40 1.16 32.71
CA VAL A 43 17.01 1.88 33.94
C VAL A 43 15.52 2.23 33.94
N ASN A 44 14.96 2.65 32.80
CA ASN A 44 13.55 3.02 32.65
C ASN A 44 12.58 1.83 32.84
N ARG A 45 13.04 0.59 32.64
CA ARG A 45 12.26 -0.62 32.95
C ARG A 45 12.12 -0.92 34.45
N GLY A 46 12.49 0.04 35.32
CA GLY A 46 12.39 -0.10 36.77
C GLY A 46 13.54 -0.89 37.41
N ILE A 47 14.57 -1.24 36.64
CA ILE A 47 15.80 -1.86 37.15
C ILE A 47 16.62 -0.77 37.84
N GLY A 48 16.41 -0.61 39.14
CA GLY A 48 17.22 0.27 39.99
C GLY A 48 16.44 1.29 40.82
N GLY A 49 15.13 1.47 40.61
CA GLY A 49 14.33 2.40 41.44
C GLY A 49 14.32 3.87 40.96
N TYR A 50 14.76 4.12 39.73
CA TYR A 50 14.69 5.41 39.06
C TYR A 50 13.33 5.61 38.36
N ASP A 51 12.94 6.87 38.14
CA ASP A 51 11.77 7.26 37.34
C ASP A 51 12.18 8.39 36.37
N PHE A 52 11.32 8.82 35.44
CA PHE A 52 11.67 9.78 34.39
C PHE A 52 10.60 10.86 34.22
N LEU A 53 11.03 12.12 34.13
CA LEU A 53 10.20 13.25 33.68
C LEU A 53 10.14 13.36 32.15
N VAL A 54 11.20 12.92 31.49
CA VAL A 54 11.32 12.76 30.03
C VAL A 54 12.03 11.45 29.77
N GLU A 55 11.37 10.53 29.07
CA GLU A 55 11.86 9.17 28.84
C GLU A 55 13.01 9.14 27.80
N PRO A 56 13.95 8.18 27.90
CA PRO A 56 14.95 7.93 26.87
C PRO A 56 14.29 7.35 25.61
N ARG A 57 14.71 7.81 24.42
CA ARG A 57 14.07 7.48 23.13
C ARG A 57 15.07 7.11 22.05
N ILE A 58 15.79 8.10 21.54
CA ILE A 58 16.76 7.96 20.43
C ILE A 58 18.03 8.74 20.72
N VAL A 59 19.12 8.34 20.07
CA VAL A 59 20.39 9.08 20.08
C VAL A 59 20.20 10.49 19.53
N GLY A 60 20.88 11.47 20.14
CA GLY A 60 20.76 12.89 19.84
C GLY A 60 19.74 13.64 20.70
N THR A 61 19.04 12.96 21.61
CA THR A 61 18.05 13.58 22.52
C THR A 61 18.54 13.63 23.97
N LYS A 62 17.69 14.08 24.89
CA LYS A 62 17.95 14.10 26.34
C LYS A 62 16.85 13.36 27.09
N ALA A 63 17.21 12.67 28.17
CA ALA A 63 16.28 12.11 29.15
C ALA A 63 16.40 12.87 30.47
N ASP A 64 15.29 13.11 31.16
CA ASP A 64 15.28 13.79 32.46
C ASP A 64 14.94 12.75 33.54
N ILE A 65 15.97 12.23 34.22
CA ILE A 65 15.88 11.14 35.19
C ILE A 65 15.64 11.66 36.60
N ILE A 66 14.68 11.06 37.29
CA ILE A 66 14.32 11.30 38.69
C ILE A 66 15.13 10.34 39.56
N VAL A 67 15.96 10.90 40.44
CA VAL A 67 16.89 10.15 41.29
C VAL A 67 16.51 10.32 42.77
N PRO A 68 16.10 9.24 43.46
CA PRO A 68 15.79 9.26 44.89
C PRO A 68 17.01 9.66 45.74
N PRO A 69 16.81 10.30 46.92
CA PRO A 69 17.90 10.74 47.80
C PRO A 69 18.92 9.66 48.15
N HIS A 70 18.46 8.41 48.34
CA HIS A 70 19.31 7.29 48.75
C HIS A 70 20.08 6.65 47.58
N MET A 71 19.86 7.09 46.34
CA MET A 71 20.50 6.58 45.12
C MET A 71 21.32 7.63 44.38
N GLN A 72 21.50 8.83 44.94
CA GLN A 72 22.24 9.90 44.27
C GLN A 72 23.71 9.52 44.04
N ASP A 73 24.35 8.88 45.02
CA ASP A 73 25.74 8.41 44.89
C ASP A 73 25.86 7.30 43.82
N ASP A 74 24.90 6.36 43.80
CA ASP A 74 24.85 5.28 42.81
C ASP A 74 24.67 5.82 41.39
N PHE A 75 23.84 6.85 41.22
CA PHE A 75 23.65 7.52 39.94
C PHE A 75 24.91 8.29 39.51
N GLU A 76 25.61 8.95 40.42
CA GLU A 76 26.86 9.63 40.11
C GLU A 76 27.96 8.64 39.67
N GLU A 77 27.99 7.43 40.23
CA GLU A 77 28.87 6.36 39.78
C GLU A 77 28.46 5.83 38.40
N LEU A 78 27.15 5.58 38.19
CA LEU A 78 26.61 5.16 36.90
C LEU A 78 26.94 6.16 35.78
N ALA A 79 26.74 7.45 36.05
CA ALA A 79 26.99 8.54 35.10
C ALA A 79 28.49 8.67 34.77
N LYS A 80 29.38 8.50 35.75
CA LYS A 80 30.83 8.49 35.49
C LYS A 80 31.26 7.25 34.71
N GLY A 81 30.67 6.09 35.00
CA GLY A 81 31.02 4.82 34.36
C GLY A 81 30.69 4.78 32.86
N HIS A 82 29.60 5.44 32.46
CA HIS A 82 29.16 5.52 31.05
C HIS A 82 29.43 6.88 30.42
N GLU A 83 30.26 7.72 31.04
CA GLU A 83 30.64 9.06 30.54
C GLU A 83 29.44 9.96 30.18
N PHE A 84 28.34 9.87 30.92
CA PHE A 84 27.15 10.69 30.68
C PHE A 84 27.43 12.18 30.85
N ASN A 85 26.95 12.97 29.90
CA ASN A 85 26.85 14.41 30.02
C ASN A 85 25.56 14.77 30.79
N VAL A 86 25.73 15.12 32.06
CA VAL A 86 24.64 15.30 33.03
C VAL A 86 24.52 16.74 33.52
N GLU A 87 23.28 17.26 33.53
CA GLU A 87 22.91 18.57 34.05
C GLU A 87 21.89 18.43 35.18
N LEU A 88 22.10 19.05 36.35
CA LEU A 88 21.09 19.07 37.41
C LEU A 88 19.97 20.06 37.03
N VAL A 89 18.75 19.55 36.85
CA VAL A 89 17.56 20.35 36.52
C VAL A 89 16.85 20.80 37.79
N PHE A 90 16.53 19.85 38.68
CA PHE A 90 15.87 20.13 39.95
C PHE A 90 16.64 19.53 41.11
N SER A 91 16.83 20.31 42.17
CA SER A 91 17.39 19.80 43.43
C SER A 91 16.34 19.18 44.35
N ASP A 92 15.07 19.48 44.10
CA ASP A 92 13.92 19.02 44.89
C ASP A 92 12.66 18.98 44.00
N LEU A 93 12.34 17.81 43.48
CA LEU A 93 11.19 17.60 42.58
C LEU A 93 9.85 17.96 43.24
N GLN A 94 9.72 17.81 44.57
CA GLN A 94 8.48 18.11 45.27
C GLN A 94 8.04 19.58 45.09
N GLN A 95 8.98 20.52 44.95
CA GLN A 95 8.66 21.93 44.73
C GLN A 95 7.95 22.19 43.40
N ILE A 96 8.24 21.37 42.39
CA ILE A 96 7.58 21.46 41.08
C ILE A 96 6.20 20.80 41.14
N ILE A 97 6.08 19.64 41.77
CA ILE A 97 4.79 18.96 42.01
C ILE A 97 3.83 19.85 42.81
N ASP A 98 4.32 20.58 43.81
CA ASP A 98 3.51 21.47 44.63
C ASP A 98 2.91 22.64 43.84
N ARG A 99 3.46 23.00 42.66
CA ARG A 99 2.91 24.03 41.76
C ARG A 99 1.68 23.55 40.98
N GLU A 100 1.52 22.23 40.78
CA GLU A 100 0.35 21.67 40.09
C GLU A 100 -0.95 21.78 40.89
N ARG A 101 -0.84 21.98 42.22
CA ARG A 101 -1.97 22.05 43.15
C ARG A 101 -2.01 23.41 43.85
N PRO A 102 -2.75 24.40 43.32
CA PRO A 102 -2.92 25.65 44.03
C PRO A 102 -3.56 25.40 45.41
N GLN A 103 -3.03 26.06 46.46
CA GLN A 103 -3.39 25.90 47.89
C GLN A 103 -4.87 26.18 48.26
N GLN A 104 -5.75 26.46 47.29
CA GLN A 104 -7.17 26.77 47.49
C GLN A 104 -8.07 26.17 46.39
N SER A 105 -8.14 24.85 46.26
CA SER A 105 -9.27 24.21 45.58
C SER A 105 -10.38 23.92 46.60
N PHE A 106 -11.16 24.95 46.94
CA PHE A 106 -12.50 24.67 47.50
C PHE A 106 -13.34 24.05 46.39
N GLN A 107 -14.17 23.04 46.70
CA GLN A 107 -15.20 22.53 45.78
C GLN A 107 -15.92 23.74 45.16
N ARG A 108 -15.62 24.03 43.89
CA ARG A 108 -16.34 25.03 43.11
C ARG A 108 -17.57 24.33 42.54
N ALA A 109 -18.71 25.01 42.49
CA ALA A 109 -19.85 24.49 41.75
C ALA A 109 -19.47 24.30 40.28
N ALA A 110 -20.13 23.40 39.55
CA ALA A 110 -19.87 23.20 38.12
C ALA A 110 -20.00 24.50 37.28
N GLU A 111 -20.78 25.47 37.78
CA GLU A 111 -20.93 26.82 37.21
C GLU A 111 -19.65 27.69 37.29
N ASP A 112 -18.77 27.43 38.26
CA ASP A 112 -17.52 28.16 38.55
C ASP A 112 -16.25 27.34 38.17
N PHE A 113 -16.39 26.40 37.24
CA PHE A 113 -15.33 25.48 36.81
C PHE A 113 -14.13 26.22 36.16
N ASP A 114 -12.90 25.86 36.55
CA ASP A 114 -11.68 26.56 36.14
C ASP A 114 -10.94 25.81 35.03
N VAL A 115 -11.18 26.18 33.78
CA VAL A 115 -10.57 25.49 32.62
C VAL A 115 -9.03 25.61 32.53
N ASN A 116 -8.39 26.32 33.46
CA ASN A 116 -6.93 26.46 33.55
C ASN A 116 -6.35 25.76 34.80
N ALA A 117 -7.05 24.76 35.35
CA ALA A 117 -6.58 23.95 36.48
C ALA A 117 -6.75 22.45 36.23
N TYR A 118 -6.01 21.62 36.98
CA TYR A 118 -6.16 20.17 36.95
C TYR A 118 -7.26 19.68 37.89
N HIS A 119 -8.29 19.09 37.32
CA HIS A 119 -9.49 18.64 38.03
C HIS A 119 -9.53 17.13 38.24
N SER A 120 -10.22 16.67 39.28
CA SER A 120 -10.53 15.25 39.43
C SER A 120 -11.47 14.78 38.33
N THR A 121 -11.50 13.49 38.03
CA THR A 121 -12.45 12.94 37.07
C THR A 121 -13.89 13.18 37.50
N GLU A 122 -14.18 13.20 38.81
CA GLU A 122 -15.52 13.54 39.32
C GLU A 122 -15.90 14.98 38.96
N GLU A 123 -15.03 15.96 39.24
CA GLU A 123 -15.26 17.37 38.87
C GLU A 123 -15.39 17.57 37.35
N ILE A 124 -14.56 16.89 36.54
CA ILE A 124 -14.66 16.92 35.08
C ILE A 124 -16.00 16.36 34.63
N ASN A 125 -16.41 15.20 35.14
CA ASN A 125 -17.67 14.57 34.75
C ASN A 125 -18.88 15.44 35.13
N GLU A 126 -18.91 15.99 36.34
CA GLU A 126 -19.95 16.92 36.77
C GLU A 126 -20.04 18.15 35.85
N TRP A 127 -18.89 18.69 35.43
CA TRP A 127 -18.85 19.78 34.47
C TRP A 127 -19.37 19.38 33.07
N LEU A 128 -19.01 18.19 32.56
CA LEU A 128 -19.54 17.69 31.29
C LEU A 128 -21.07 17.51 31.32
N TYR A 129 -21.63 16.98 32.42
CA TYR A 129 -23.08 16.90 32.61
C TYR A 129 -23.73 18.29 32.65
N TYR A 130 -23.11 19.24 33.37
CA TYR A 130 -23.57 20.62 33.39
C TYR A 130 -23.58 21.24 31.98
N LEU A 131 -22.54 21.04 31.17
CA LEU A 131 -22.51 21.53 29.79
C LEU A 131 -23.64 20.95 28.93
N ALA A 132 -23.93 19.66 29.06
CA ALA A 132 -25.05 19.03 28.34
C ALA A 132 -26.42 19.55 28.76
N GLU A 133 -26.56 20.06 30.00
CA GLU A 133 -27.77 20.75 30.43
C GLU A 133 -27.86 22.18 29.87
N GLN A 134 -26.73 22.86 29.65
CA GLN A 134 -26.70 24.25 29.18
C GLN A 134 -26.77 24.38 27.65
N TYR A 135 -26.20 23.43 26.91
CA TYR A 135 -26.03 23.52 25.46
C TYR A 135 -26.77 22.37 24.76
N PRO A 136 -27.83 22.63 23.96
CA PRO A 136 -28.59 21.58 23.29
C PRO A 136 -27.80 20.80 22.23
N GLU A 137 -26.73 21.39 21.69
CA GLU A 137 -25.78 20.74 20.78
C GLU A 137 -24.81 19.77 21.46
N VAL A 138 -24.88 19.66 22.80
CA VAL A 138 -23.97 18.85 23.61
C VAL A 138 -24.68 17.60 24.13
N GLN A 139 -24.02 16.46 24.03
CA GLN A 139 -24.46 15.20 24.64
C GLN A 139 -23.33 14.57 25.44
N VAL A 140 -23.62 14.08 26.65
CA VAL A 140 -22.67 13.23 27.38
C VAL A 140 -22.70 11.83 26.76
N ILE A 141 -21.52 11.30 26.46
CA ILE A 141 -21.32 9.98 25.88
C ILE A 141 -20.50 9.10 26.84
N ARG A 142 -20.77 7.80 26.85
CA ARG A 142 -20.05 6.82 27.67
C ARG A 142 -19.25 5.91 26.75
N GLY A 143 -17.94 6.05 26.81
CA GLY A 143 -17.00 5.27 26.01
C GLY A 143 -16.71 3.90 26.61
N GLY A 144 -17.00 3.69 27.90
CA GLY A 144 -16.69 2.41 28.52
C GLY A 144 -16.71 2.39 30.03
N SER A 145 -15.98 1.42 30.59
CA SER A 145 -15.81 1.22 32.03
C SER A 145 -14.37 0.84 32.37
N THR A 146 -13.97 1.11 33.61
CA THR A 146 -12.64 0.80 34.13
C THR A 146 -12.62 -0.41 35.06
N PHE A 147 -11.42 -0.91 35.37
CA PHE A 147 -11.24 -2.07 36.23
C PHE A 147 -11.80 -1.87 37.65
N GLU A 148 -11.65 -0.68 38.22
CA GLU A 148 -12.19 -0.31 39.55
C GLU A 148 -13.67 0.11 39.49
N GLY A 149 -14.31 0.01 38.32
CA GLY A 149 -15.75 0.18 38.15
C GLY A 149 -16.22 1.62 37.95
N ARG A 150 -15.35 2.50 37.42
CA ARG A 150 -15.69 3.87 37.04
C ARG A 150 -16.03 3.94 35.55
N ASP A 151 -16.81 4.94 35.18
CA ASP A 151 -17.20 5.16 33.78
C ASP A 151 -16.16 6.00 33.05
N ILE A 152 -15.89 5.63 31.79
CA ILE A 152 -15.15 6.46 30.85
C ILE A 152 -16.17 7.39 30.18
N ILE A 153 -16.17 8.65 30.60
CA ILE A 153 -17.14 9.66 30.18
C ILE A 153 -16.47 10.63 29.21
N GLY A 154 -17.19 10.98 28.16
CA GLY A 154 -16.82 11.99 27.19
C GLY A 154 -18.00 12.86 26.81
N ILE A 155 -17.78 13.74 25.83
CA ILE A 155 -18.77 14.67 25.32
C ILE A 155 -18.82 14.59 23.80
N ASN A 156 -20.03 14.63 23.25
CA ASN A 156 -20.29 14.87 21.85
C ASN A 156 -20.76 16.32 21.68
N ILE A 157 -20.09 17.09 20.81
CA ILE A 157 -20.46 18.47 20.48
C ILE A 157 -20.75 18.52 18.98
N ASN A 158 -22.01 18.71 18.63
CA ASN A 158 -22.42 18.86 17.23
C ASN A 158 -23.41 20.00 17.04
N ARG A 159 -22.91 21.17 16.64
CA ARG A 159 -23.72 22.38 16.46
C ARG A 159 -24.63 22.35 15.24
N LYS A 160 -24.37 21.47 14.25
CA LYS A 160 -25.20 21.29 13.04
C LYS A 160 -25.44 19.80 12.81
N VAL A 161 -26.71 19.40 12.92
CA VAL A 161 -27.08 18.02 13.27
C VAL A 161 -26.87 16.99 12.14
N ASP A 162 -26.84 17.40 10.86
CA ASP A 162 -27.10 16.43 9.77
C ASP A 162 -25.90 16.02 8.89
N GLU A 163 -24.73 16.69 8.88
CA GLU A 163 -23.71 16.41 7.84
C GLU A 163 -22.24 16.70 8.25
N ASN A 164 -21.96 16.91 9.54
CA ASN A 164 -20.60 17.31 9.97
C ASN A 164 -19.64 16.10 10.03
N PRO A 165 -18.43 16.18 9.45
CA PRO A 165 -17.40 15.15 9.59
C PRO A 165 -16.97 15.02 11.05
N GLY A 166 -16.70 13.79 11.49
CA GLY A 166 -16.41 13.49 12.89
C GLY A 166 -14.92 13.49 13.22
N ILE A 167 -14.57 14.08 14.36
CA ILE A 167 -13.23 14.01 14.93
C ILE A 167 -13.32 13.42 16.33
N PHE A 168 -12.55 12.35 16.55
CA PHE A 168 -12.43 11.71 17.84
C PHE A 168 -11.13 12.15 18.53
N ILE A 169 -11.22 12.62 19.78
CA ILE A 169 -10.08 12.98 20.62
C ILE A 169 -10.14 12.17 21.90
N GLU A 170 -9.05 11.47 22.23
CA GLU A 170 -8.82 10.96 23.59
C GLU A 170 -7.56 11.54 24.23
N ALA A 171 -7.62 11.62 25.55
CA ALA A 171 -6.55 12.12 26.38
C ALA A 171 -6.38 11.29 27.65
N ASN A 172 -5.20 11.45 28.24
CA ASN A 172 -4.83 10.90 29.54
C ASN A 172 -4.89 9.36 29.60
N ILE A 173 -4.68 8.68 28.46
CA ILE A 173 -4.50 7.23 28.40
C ILE A 173 -3.31 6.78 29.26
N HIS A 174 -2.23 7.55 29.26
CA HIS A 174 -1.22 7.49 30.32
C HIS A 174 -1.63 8.41 31.47
N ALA A 175 -1.78 7.84 32.65
CA ALA A 175 -2.36 8.52 33.80
C ALA A 175 -1.58 9.75 34.32
N ARG A 176 -0.25 9.75 34.18
CA ARG A 176 0.62 10.84 34.66
C ARG A 176 0.63 12.09 33.79
N GLU A 177 -0.01 12.06 32.62
CA GLU A 177 0.10 13.10 31.59
C GLU A 177 -1.00 14.16 31.72
N TRP A 178 -1.07 14.84 32.87
CA TRP A 178 -2.23 15.65 33.26
C TRP A 178 -2.55 16.80 32.30
N ILE A 179 -1.54 17.37 31.64
CA ILE A 179 -1.68 18.44 30.65
C ILE A 179 -2.64 18.05 29.51
N THR A 180 -2.73 16.76 29.17
CA THR A 180 -3.63 16.26 28.12
C THR A 180 -5.10 16.41 28.51
N SER A 181 -5.46 16.07 29.74
CA SER A 181 -6.81 16.30 30.28
C SER A 181 -7.12 17.78 30.48
N GLY A 182 -6.14 18.58 30.93
CA GLY A 182 -6.27 20.04 31.02
C GLY A 182 -6.55 20.69 29.67
N SER A 183 -5.84 20.26 28.62
CA SER A 183 -6.02 20.80 27.27
C SER A 183 -7.32 20.36 26.60
N THR A 184 -7.79 19.14 26.82
CA THR A 184 -9.12 18.72 26.33
C THR A 184 -10.25 19.49 27.00
N VAL A 185 -10.17 19.70 28.32
CA VAL A 185 -11.11 20.55 29.06
C VAL A 185 -11.13 21.99 28.52
N TRP A 186 -9.96 22.58 28.30
CA TRP A 186 -9.87 23.92 27.72
C TRP A 186 -10.44 23.97 26.29
N LEU A 187 -10.14 22.97 25.47
CA LEU A 187 -10.63 22.83 24.10
C LEU A 187 -12.17 22.75 24.06
N ILE A 188 -12.78 21.91 24.90
CA ILE A 188 -14.24 21.78 25.02
C ILE A 188 -14.87 23.16 25.28
N ASN A 189 -14.33 23.90 26.26
CA ASN A 189 -14.82 25.24 26.57
C ASN A 189 -14.67 26.20 25.39
N LYS A 190 -13.56 26.15 24.65
CA LYS A 190 -13.36 26.99 23.45
C LYS A 190 -14.31 26.65 22.30
N LEU A 191 -14.54 25.37 22.03
CA LEU A 191 -15.52 24.96 21.02
C LEU A 191 -16.92 25.50 21.35
N LEU A 192 -17.31 25.51 22.62
CA LEU A 192 -18.60 26.05 23.07
C LEU A 192 -18.68 27.57 23.14
N THR A 193 -17.56 28.27 23.25
CA THR A 193 -17.53 29.74 23.44
C THR A 193 -17.00 30.52 22.23
N ALA A 194 -16.56 29.85 21.16
CA ALA A 194 -16.08 30.50 19.94
C ALA A 194 -17.14 31.45 19.35
N THR A 195 -16.70 32.67 19.02
CA THR A 195 -17.58 33.75 18.52
C THR A 195 -17.25 34.15 17.08
N ASP A 196 -18.07 35.00 16.47
CA ASP A 196 -17.82 35.56 15.13
C ASP A 196 -16.51 36.37 15.03
N ALA A 197 -15.92 36.78 16.17
CA ALA A 197 -14.61 37.43 16.20
C ALA A 197 -13.44 36.45 16.03
N GLU A 198 -13.70 35.14 16.13
CA GLU A 198 -12.73 34.04 16.00
C GLU A 198 -13.18 33.09 14.87
N PRO A 199 -13.24 33.55 13.60
CA PRO A 199 -13.93 32.85 12.53
C PRO A 199 -13.39 31.43 12.27
N ALA A 200 -12.08 31.21 12.41
CA ALA A 200 -11.48 29.88 12.23
C ALA A 200 -11.88 28.90 13.34
N TYR A 201 -11.92 29.34 14.61
CA TYR A 201 -12.36 28.50 15.73
C TYR A 201 -13.86 28.25 15.68
N LYS A 202 -14.62 29.26 15.25
CA LYS A 202 -16.07 29.12 15.01
C LYS A 202 -16.35 28.13 13.89
N ASP A 203 -15.58 28.14 12.81
CA ASP A 203 -15.70 27.14 11.73
C ASP A 203 -15.50 25.72 12.25
N LEU A 204 -14.45 25.48 13.05
CA LEU A 204 -14.23 24.19 13.72
C LEU A 204 -15.39 23.79 14.62
N ALA A 205 -15.91 24.72 15.43
CA ALA A 205 -17.01 24.43 16.34
C ALA A 205 -18.33 24.14 15.62
N ASP A 206 -18.60 24.83 14.51
CA ASP A 206 -19.87 24.75 13.81
C ASP A 206 -19.92 23.62 12.78
N ASN A 207 -18.78 23.23 12.19
CA ASN A 207 -18.70 22.36 11.01
C ASN A 207 -17.92 21.06 11.26
N ILE A 208 -17.75 20.66 12.52
CA ILE A 208 -17.16 19.38 12.94
C ILE A 208 -18.06 18.76 14.02
N ASN A 209 -18.22 17.45 13.96
CA ASN A 209 -18.85 16.66 15.01
C ASN A 209 -17.77 16.12 15.96
N TRP A 210 -17.65 16.71 17.15
CA TRP A 210 -16.56 16.38 18.08
C TRP A 210 -16.95 15.26 19.04
N TYR A 211 -16.10 14.25 19.18
CA TYR A 211 -16.19 13.21 20.21
C TYR A 211 -14.95 13.31 21.09
N ILE A 212 -15.07 13.88 22.30
CA ILE A 212 -13.91 14.20 23.14
C ILE A 212 -14.01 13.45 24.46
N PHE A 213 -12.95 12.68 24.79
CA PHE A 213 -12.80 11.94 26.03
C PHE A 213 -11.60 12.50 26.84
N PRO A 214 -11.84 13.36 27.85
CA PRO A 214 -10.75 14.02 28.59
C PRO A 214 -9.87 13.07 29.39
N VAL A 215 -10.43 11.95 29.87
CA VAL A 215 -9.72 10.95 30.70
C VAL A 215 -10.20 9.56 30.33
N VAL A 216 -9.40 8.80 29.58
CA VAL A 216 -9.73 7.39 29.25
C VAL A 216 -9.18 6.38 30.25
N ASN A 217 -8.03 6.65 30.88
CA ASN A 217 -7.50 5.85 31.99
C ASN A 217 -7.92 6.47 33.34
N VAL A 218 -9.24 6.47 33.58
CA VAL A 218 -9.85 7.10 34.76
C VAL A 218 -9.25 6.57 36.06
N ASP A 219 -8.99 5.26 36.13
CA ASP A 219 -8.47 4.66 37.34
C ASP A 219 -7.04 5.08 37.65
N GLY A 220 -6.17 5.01 36.64
CA GLY A 220 -4.80 5.43 36.75
C GLY A 220 -4.68 6.92 37.07
N TYR A 221 -5.52 7.76 36.44
CA TYR A 221 -5.47 9.21 36.64
C TYR A 221 -5.74 9.59 38.10
N GLU A 222 -6.81 9.07 38.71
CA GLU A 222 -7.08 9.33 40.14
C GLU A 222 -6.00 8.75 41.06
N TYR A 223 -5.41 7.62 40.70
CA TYR A 223 -4.27 7.09 41.45
C TYR A 223 -3.06 8.01 41.36
N SER A 224 -2.80 8.60 40.19
CA SER A 224 -1.73 9.57 40.01
C SER A 224 -1.97 10.86 40.81
N ARG A 225 -3.22 11.31 40.91
CA ARG A 225 -3.63 12.46 41.72
C ARG A 225 -3.54 12.23 43.21
N ASN A 226 -3.88 11.04 43.70
CA ASN A 226 -4.08 10.86 45.14
C ASN A 226 -2.99 10.02 45.81
N VAL A 227 -2.23 9.23 45.05
CA VAL A 227 -1.30 8.23 45.62
C VAL A 227 0.12 8.40 45.08
N TYR A 228 0.32 8.30 43.76
CA TYR A 228 1.66 8.32 43.15
C TYR A 228 1.69 9.13 41.86
N ARG A 229 2.21 10.37 41.90
CA ARG A 229 2.15 11.34 40.79
C ARG A 229 2.67 10.81 39.45
N MET A 230 3.66 9.94 39.46
CA MET A 230 4.28 9.39 38.24
C MET A 230 3.61 8.11 37.72
N TRP A 231 2.42 7.76 38.23
CA TRP A 231 1.71 6.55 37.80
C TRP A 231 1.24 6.64 36.33
N ARG A 232 1.64 5.67 35.49
CA ARG A 232 1.33 5.63 34.05
C ARG A 232 0.16 4.70 33.68
N LYS A 233 0.16 3.48 34.21
CA LYS A 233 -0.63 2.34 33.75
C LYS A 233 -2.11 2.38 34.18
N THR A 234 -2.91 1.43 33.71
CA THR A 234 -4.24 1.15 34.28
C THR A 234 -4.13 0.62 35.73
N ARG A 235 -5.25 0.25 36.37
CA ARG A 235 -5.27 -0.26 37.76
C ARG A 235 -5.68 -1.72 37.88
N SER A 236 -5.68 -2.46 36.77
CA SER A 236 -5.95 -3.90 36.75
C SER A 236 -4.90 -4.71 37.54
N ARG A 237 -5.25 -5.95 37.92
CA ARG A 237 -4.36 -6.83 38.68
C ARG A 237 -3.60 -7.77 37.74
N GLN A 238 -2.30 -7.53 37.57
CA GLN A 238 -1.44 -8.33 36.68
C GLN A 238 -0.61 -9.40 37.42
N GLY A 239 -0.75 -9.49 38.74
CA GLY A 239 -0.08 -10.49 39.58
C GLY A 239 -0.23 -10.20 41.08
N LEU A 240 0.66 -10.77 41.90
CA LEU A 240 0.69 -10.52 43.35
C LEU A 240 1.28 -9.15 43.72
N ILE A 241 2.17 -8.61 42.88
CA ILE A 241 2.98 -7.42 43.18
C ILE A 241 2.73 -6.30 42.17
N CYS A 242 2.67 -6.62 40.88
CA CYS A 242 2.58 -5.63 39.81
C CYS A 242 1.12 -5.38 39.38
N GLN A 243 0.81 -4.11 39.11
CA GLN A 243 -0.53 -3.61 38.81
C GLN A 243 -0.52 -2.81 37.52
N GLY A 244 -1.59 -2.94 36.75
CA GLY A 244 -1.84 -2.21 35.52
C GLY A 244 -1.08 -2.72 34.31
N VAL A 245 -1.65 -2.37 33.16
CA VAL A 245 -1.13 -2.54 31.80
C VAL A 245 -0.92 -1.14 31.22
N ASP A 246 0.00 -0.98 30.26
CA ASP A 246 0.06 0.21 29.44
C ASP A 246 -1.12 0.19 28.44
N PRO A 247 -2.15 1.04 28.62
CA PRO A 247 -3.31 1.02 27.75
C PRO A 247 -2.98 1.48 26.31
N ASN A 248 -1.85 2.16 26.06
CA ASN A 248 -1.38 2.50 24.72
C ASN A 248 -0.47 1.42 24.10
N ARG A 249 -0.45 0.22 24.69
CA ARG A 249 0.15 -1.01 24.15
C ARG A 249 -0.85 -2.17 24.13
N ASN A 250 -2.13 -1.90 24.40
CA ASN A 250 -3.17 -2.91 24.58
C ASN A 250 -4.23 -2.94 23.45
N TRP A 251 -3.97 -2.32 22.30
CA TRP A 251 -4.87 -2.35 21.14
C TRP A 251 -4.52 -3.51 20.20
N ASP A 252 -5.50 -3.97 19.40
CA ASP A 252 -5.33 -5.07 18.43
C ASP A 252 -4.71 -4.59 17.10
N SER A 253 -3.52 -3.98 17.19
CA SER A 253 -2.74 -3.45 16.06
C SER A 253 -1.31 -3.94 16.15
N SER A 254 -0.99 -5.00 15.41
CA SER A 254 0.33 -5.65 15.43
C SER A 254 0.79 -5.96 16.87
N TRP A 255 -0.15 -6.35 17.75
CA TRP A 255 0.07 -6.47 19.19
C TRP A 255 1.21 -7.45 19.50
N GLN A 256 2.27 -6.96 20.18
CA GLN A 256 3.52 -7.70 20.47
C GLN A 256 4.19 -8.35 19.24
N ALA A 257 3.88 -7.90 18.02
CA ALA A 257 4.50 -8.41 16.80
C ALA A 257 6.03 -8.19 16.85
N GLY A 258 6.79 -9.24 16.54
CA GLY A 258 8.26 -9.19 16.54
C GLY A 258 8.93 -9.01 17.91
N GLY A 259 8.18 -9.00 19.01
CA GLY A 259 8.72 -8.77 20.36
C GLY A 259 9.27 -7.35 20.59
N VAL A 260 8.87 -6.38 19.77
CA VAL A 260 9.37 -5.00 19.81
C VAL A 260 8.25 -4.03 20.24
N GLY A 261 8.62 -2.98 20.96
CA GLY A 261 7.75 -1.83 21.23
C GLY A 261 6.70 -1.97 22.34
N ALA A 262 6.56 -3.16 22.95
CA ALA A 262 5.80 -3.40 24.16
C ALA A 262 6.47 -4.50 25.00
N SER A 263 6.48 -4.36 26.32
CA SER A 263 7.04 -5.39 27.22
C SER A 263 6.03 -6.52 27.48
N ASP A 264 6.54 -7.73 27.71
CA ASP A 264 5.81 -8.90 28.22
C ASP A 264 5.97 -9.08 29.76
N ASN A 265 6.79 -8.25 30.40
CA ASN A 265 6.98 -8.25 31.83
C ASN A 265 5.94 -7.36 32.52
N MET A 266 5.08 -7.96 33.34
CA MET A 266 3.97 -7.29 34.05
C MET A 266 4.36 -6.09 34.92
N CYS A 267 5.63 -5.97 35.29
CA CYS A 267 6.13 -4.89 36.13
C CYS A 267 6.67 -3.69 35.34
N ASP A 268 6.91 -3.86 34.04
CA ASP A 268 7.42 -2.80 33.19
C ASP A 268 6.32 -1.75 32.93
N LEU A 269 6.75 -0.52 32.62
CA LEU A 269 5.86 0.62 32.37
C LEU A 269 5.10 0.49 31.04
N ASP A 270 5.70 -0.18 30.06
CA ASP A 270 5.22 -0.43 28.70
C ASP A 270 4.67 -1.86 28.53
N PHE A 271 4.32 -2.52 29.64
CA PHE A 271 3.70 -3.85 29.62
C PHE A 271 2.38 -3.83 28.84
N GLY A 272 2.32 -4.54 27.70
CA GLY A 272 1.17 -4.51 26.78
C GLY A 272 -0.04 -5.35 27.20
N GLY A 273 0.04 -6.03 28.35
CA GLY A 273 -1.02 -6.91 28.87
C GLY A 273 -0.83 -8.37 28.45
N PRO A 274 -1.72 -9.28 28.91
CA PRO A 274 -1.69 -10.68 28.52
C PRO A 274 -2.23 -10.97 27.10
N ASN A 275 -2.96 -10.03 26.49
CA ASN A 275 -3.47 -10.07 25.11
C ASN A 275 -3.97 -8.67 24.72
N ALA A 276 -4.14 -8.42 23.42
CA ALA A 276 -4.84 -7.24 22.92
C ALA A 276 -6.24 -7.13 23.56
N PHE A 277 -6.65 -5.92 23.93
CA PHE A 277 -7.90 -5.60 24.62
C PHE A 277 -8.13 -6.36 25.94
N SER A 278 -7.06 -6.79 26.60
CA SER A 278 -7.13 -7.38 27.94
C SER A 278 -7.67 -6.41 28.99
N GLU A 279 -7.40 -5.11 28.83
CA GLU A 279 -7.91 -4.07 29.71
C GLU A 279 -9.35 -3.72 29.34
N ILE A 280 -10.20 -3.55 30.35
CA ILE A 280 -11.62 -3.22 30.12
C ILE A 280 -11.76 -1.83 29.52
N GLU A 281 -10.86 -0.92 29.87
CA GLU A 281 -10.78 0.45 29.39
C GLU A 281 -10.60 0.50 27.87
N THR A 282 -9.56 -0.16 27.34
CA THR A 282 -9.27 -0.18 25.89
C THR A 282 -10.32 -0.97 25.12
N ARG A 283 -10.78 -2.12 25.67
CA ARG A 283 -11.81 -2.95 25.04
C ARG A 283 -13.11 -2.17 24.84
N THR A 284 -13.66 -1.61 25.92
CA THR A 284 -14.96 -0.94 25.84
C THR A 284 -14.89 0.37 25.06
N LEU A 285 -13.76 1.10 25.13
CA LEU A 285 -13.53 2.28 24.29
C LEU A 285 -13.49 1.92 22.79
N SER A 286 -12.84 0.81 22.42
CA SER A 286 -12.81 0.33 21.04
C SER A 286 -14.21 -0.04 20.51
N GLU A 287 -15.05 -0.66 21.36
CA GLU A 287 -16.44 -0.99 21.02
C GLU A 287 -17.27 0.28 20.77
N TYR A 288 -17.06 1.33 21.56
CA TYR A 288 -17.70 2.62 21.35
C TYR A 288 -17.24 3.27 20.03
N ILE A 289 -15.92 3.30 19.77
CA ILE A 289 -15.35 3.87 18.54
C ILE A 289 -15.92 3.16 17.30
N LEU A 290 -16.00 1.83 17.30
CA LEU A 290 -16.60 1.06 16.21
C LEU A 290 -18.10 1.35 16.03
N SER A 291 -18.83 1.71 17.10
CA SER A 291 -20.25 2.03 17.00
C SER A 291 -20.56 3.35 16.26
N ILE A 292 -19.53 4.13 15.98
CA ILE A 292 -19.61 5.42 15.27
C ILE A 292 -18.63 5.49 14.09
N GLU A 293 -18.12 4.35 13.61
CA GLU A 293 -17.07 4.29 12.58
C GLU A 293 -17.45 5.01 11.28
N ASP A 294 -18.73 4.97 10.91
CA ASP A 294 -19.32 5.62 9.74
C ASP A 294 -19.35 7.16 9.85
N LYS A 295 -19.08 7.70 11.04
CA LYS A 295 -19.11 9.14 11.33
C LYS A 295 -17.74 9.74 11.53
N LEU A 296 -16.67 8.94 11.61
CA LEU A 296 -15.33 9.42 11.95
C LEU A 296 -14.48 9.63 10.69
N ASN A 297 -13.73 10.74 10.68
CA ASN A 297 -12.80 11.09 9.61
C ASN A 297 -11.39 11.31 10.12
N ILE A 298 -11.23 11.74 11.38
CA ILE A 298 -9.93 11.92 12.03
C ILE A 298 -9.97 11.36 13.45
N TYR A 299 -8.95 10.58 13.82
CA TYR A 299 -8.69 10.16 15.19
C TYR A 299 -7.45 10.86 15.74
N ILE A 300 -7.54 11.38 16.96
CA ILE A 300 -6.45 12.11 17.61
C ILE A 300 -6.25 11.56 19.03
N SER A 301 -5.01 11.18 19.36
CA SER A 301 -4.61 10.92 20.74
C SER A 301 -3.72 12.04 21.28
N PHE A 302 -3.96 12.44 22.53
CA PHE A 302 -3.12 13.40 23.22
C PHE A 302 -2.26 12.71 24.28
N HIS A 303 -0.96 12.82 24.06
CA HIS A 303 0.12 12.41 24.95
C HIS A 303 0.99 13.62 25.34
N SER A 304 1.85 13.42 26.32
CA SER A 304 2.93 14.34 26.66
C SER A 304 4.07 13.55 27.29
N ALA A 305 5.34 13.94 27.20
CA ALA A 305 5.84 15.17 26.60
C ALA A 305 7.03 14.92 25.65
N ALA A 306 6.93 15.37 24.39
CA ALA A 306 7.98 15.17 23.38
C ALA A 306 8.10 16.25 22.31
N GLU A 307 7.12 17.16 22.20
CA GLU A 307 7.01 18.07 21.06
C GLU A 307 6.99 17.31 19.72
N LEU A 308 6.15 16.26 19.62
CA LEU A 308 6.00 15.45 18.41
C LEU A 308 4.55 15.42 17.91
N LEU A 309 4.39 15.33 16.59
CA LEU A 309 3.15 14.93 15.94
C LEU A 309 3.41 13.63 15.16
N LEU A 310 2.81 12.54 15.63
CA LEU A 310 3.10 11.19 15.15
C LEU A 310 1.91 10.66 14.35
N PHE A 311 2.18 9.85 13.33
CA PHE A 311 1.18 9.12 12.55
C PHE A 311 1.62 7.67 12.32
N PRO A 312 0.79 6.76 11.78
CA PRO A 312 1.20 5.38 11.55
C PRO A 312 2.43 5.25 10.63
N TRP A 313 3.21 4.18 10.70
CA TRP A 313 3.08 3.03 11.60
C TRP A 313 4.01 3.14 12.81
N GLY A 314 3.60 2.54 13.93
CA GLY A 314 4.47 2.29 15.08
C GLY A 314 5.28 1.00 14.95
N HIS A 315 4.67 -0.04 14.41
CA HIS A 315 5.24 -1.39 14.45
C HIS A 315 6.30 -1.66 13.37
N THR A 316 6.34 -0.86 12.31
CA THR A 316 7.24 -1.01 11.16
C THR A 316 7.76 0.35 10.68
N ALA A 317 8.94 0.36 10.04
CA ALA A 317 9.53 1.54 9.41
C ALA A 317 8.96 1.80 8.00
N ASP A 318 8.17 0.86 7.52
CA ASP A 318 7.37 0.93 6.31
C ASP A 318 6.39 2.12 6.36
N PRO A 319 6.26 2.92 5.28
CA PRO A 319 5.31 4.04 5.28
C PRO A 319 3.84 3.62 5.48
N VAL A 320 2.97 4.56 5.83
CA VAL A 320 1.52 4.30 5.90
C VAL A 320 0.87 4.49 4.52
N ALA A 321 -0.14 3.67 4.16
CA ALA A 321 -0.92 3.90 2.94
C ALA A 321 -1.52 5.32 2.96
N GLY A 322 -1.32 6.08 1.88
CA GLY A 322 -1.64 7.51 1.85
C GLY A 322 -0.60 8.39 2.57
N TYR A 323 0.65 7.95 2.69
CA TYR A 323 1.73 8.67 3.39
C TYR A 323 1.84 10.15 3.02
N GLU A 324 1.70 10.49 1.74
CA GLU A 324 1.80 11.89 1.28
C GLU A 324 0.70 12.77 1.90
N ASP A 325 -0.52 12.24 2.07
CA ASP A 325 -1.61 12.95 2.74
C ASP A 325 -1.32 13.12 4.23
N PHE A 326 -0.83 12.05 4.86
CA PHE A 326 -0.40 12.10 6.26
C PHE A 326 0.71 13.13 6.49
N TYR A 327 1.69 13.17 5.58
CA TYR A 327 2.80 14.09 5.65
C TYR A 327 2.34 15.54 5.43
N ALA A 328 1.52 15.80 4.41
CA ALA A 328 1.02 17.14 4.10
C ALA A 328 0.17 17.72 5.24
N VAL A 329 -0.71 16.91 5.83
CA VAL A 329 -1.51 17.31 7.00
C VAL A 329 -0.61 17.51 8.23
N ALA A 330 0.37 16.64 8.47
CA ALA A 330 1.29 16.77 9.59
C ALA A 330 2.15 18.04 9.49
N GLU A 331 2.68 18.36 8.31
CA GLU A 331 3.47 19.55 8.05
C GLU A 331 2.65 20.83 8.29
N ALA A 332 1.43 20.90 7.76
CA ALA A 332 0.52 22.02 8.00
C ALA A 332 0.22 22.19 9.50
N THR A 333 0.01 21.08 10.21
CA THR A 333 -0.30 21.06 11.65
C THR A 333 0.88 21.54 12.48
N VAL A 334 2.10 21.06 12.21
CA VAL A 334 3.32 21.45 12.94
C VAL A 334 3.69 22.91 12.71
N ASN A 335 3.55 23.40 11.48
CA ASN A 335 3.77 24.82 11.18
C ASN A 335 2.82 25.73 12.00
N ALA A 336 1.57 25.30 12.19
CA ALA A 336 0.60 26.03 13.00
C ALA A 336 0.89 25.93 14.51
N LEU A 337 1.38 24.79 15.01
CA LEU A 337 1.86 24.65 16.40
C LEU A 337 2.98 25.66 16.71
N GLU A 338 3.94 25.80 15.80
CA GLU A 338 5.09 26.69 16.00
C GLU A 338 4.70 28.17 15.95
N ALA A 339 3.73 28.54 15.11
CA ALA A 339 3.44 29.94 14.77
C ALA A 339 3.09 30.85 15.97
N ARG A 340 2.43 30.31 17.00
CA ARG A 340 1.91 31.12 18.11
C ARG A 340 2.96 31.41 19.17
N HIS A 341 3.61 30.37 19.67
CA HIS A 341 4.51 30.44 20.83
C HIS A 341 5.97 30.09 20.51
N GLY A 342 6.28 29.73 19.25
CA GLY A 342 7.61 29.30 18.81
C GLY A 342 7.99 27.90 19.30
N THR A 343 7.00 27.09 19.70
CA THR A 343 7.22 25.72 20.16
C THR A 343 7.51 24.85 18.93
N VAL A 344 8.74 24.33 18.83
CA VAL A 344 9.17 23.55 17.66
C VAL A 344 8.76 22.09 17.85
N TYR A 345 7.79 21.64 17.07
CA TYR A 345 7.41 20.23 16.99
C TYR A 345 8.14 19.54 15.83
N ARG A 346 8.42 18.24 15.97
CA ARG A 346 8.83 17.36 14.85
C ARG A 346 7.68 16.42 14.52
N PHE A 347 7.69 15.85 13.31
CA PHE A 347 6.66 14.89 12.91
C PHE A 347 7.22 13.73 12.10
N GLY A 348 6.45 12.65 12.02
CA GLY A 348 6.79 11.44 11.24
C GLY A 348 5.99 10.23 11.70
N SER A 349 6.29 9.08 11.09
CA SER A 349 5.73 7.80 11.57
C SER A 349 6.17 7.53 13.00
N ILE A 350 5.33 6.91 13.83
CA ILE A 350 5.66 6.59 15.23
C ILE A 350 6.99 5.84 15.32
N ASN A 351 7.20 4.83 14.46
CA ASN A 351 8.43 4.02 14.44
C ASN A 351 9.69 4.87 14.26
N GLN A 352 9.67 5.80 13.30
CA GLN A 352 10.85 6.58 12.88
C GLN A 352 11.03 7.85 13.71
N ALA A 353 9.95 8.50 14.12
CA ALA A 353 10.00 9.80 14.80
C ALA A 353 10.20 9.70 16.31
N ILE A 354 9.76 8.59 16.93
CA ILE A 354 9.95 8.38 18.38
C ILE A 354 10.68 7.07 18.70
N TYR A 355 10.07 5.91 18.42
CA TYR A 355 10.63 4.58 18.61
C TYR A 355 9.60 3.51 18.15
N PRO A 356 10.03 2.27 17.84
CA PRO A 356 9.10 1.19 17.51
C PRO A 356 8.07 0.93 18.60
N ALA A 357 6.79 0.89 18.25
CA ALA A 357 5.68 0.68 19.19
C ALA A 357 4.64 -0.28 18.59
N THR A 358 4.08 -1.16 19.41
CA THR A 358 3.01 -2.10 19.00
C THR A 358 1.77 -1.94 19.88
N GLY A 359 0.61 -2.31 19.38
CA GLY A 359 -0.65 -2.27 20.13
C GLY A 359 -1.10 -0.85 20.50
N GLY A 360 -0.81 0.15 19.68
CA GLY A 360 -1.23 1.54 19.87
C GLY A 360 -2.58 1.85 19.20
N SER A 361 -3.28 2.87 19.72
CA SER A 361 -4.58 3.31 19.20
C SER A 361 -4.50 3.87 17.78
N ILE A 362 -3.45 4.67 17.48
CA ILE A 362 -3.22 5.29 16.17
C ILE A 362 -3.11 4.28 15.03
N ASP A 363 -2.29 3.23 15.22
CA ASP A 363 -2.15 2.14 14.25
C ASP A 363 -3.48 1.38 14.11
N TRP A 364 -4.22 1.17 15.21
CA TRP A 364 -5.48 0.44 15.20
C TRP A 364 -6.59 1.18 14.45
N THR A 365 -6.77 2.48 14.69
CA THR A 365 -7.83 3.26 14.03
C THR A 365 -7.58 3.38 12.53
N PHE A 366 -6.33 3.60 12.12
CA PHE A 366 -5.98 3.59 10.70
C PHE A 366 -6.22 2.21 10.08
N LEU A 367 -5.77 1.13 10.71
CA LEU A 367 -5.94 -0.23 10.19
C LEU A 367 -7.41 -0.66 10.09
N ARG A 368 -8.27 -0.22 11.01
CA ARG A 368 -9.69 -0.61 11.04
C ARG A 368 -10.59 0.24 10.17
N MET A 369 -10.26 1.52 9.99
CA MET A 369 -11.17 2.50 9.39
C MET A 369 -10.58 3.25 8.19
N GLY A 370 -9.26 3.21 7.97
CA GLY A 370 -8.60 3.96 6.89
C GLY A 370 -8.62 5.49 7.08
N ILE A 371 -8.89 5.97 8.30
CA ILE A 371 -9.00 7.41 8.61
C ILE A 371 -7.67 8.03 9.04
N LEU A 372 -7.51 9.34 8.84
CA LEU A 372 -6.35 10.07 9.34
C LEU A 372 -6.25 9.91 10.86
N SER A 373 -5.10 9.46 11.35
CA SER A 373 -4.87 9.17 12.76
C SER A 373 -3.58 9.82 13.25
N TYR A 374 -3.65 10.72 14.23
CA TYR A 374 -2.50 11.47 14.74
C TYR A 374 -2.36 11.39 16.26
N CYS A 375 -1.13 11.22 16.74
CA CYS A 375 -0.79 11.32 18.15
C CYS A 375 0.01 12.61 18.37
N TYR A 376 -0.48 13.47 19.26
CA TYR A 376 0.28 14.62 19.75
C TYR A 376 1.07 14.21 20.97
N GLU A 377 2.33 14.57 21.01
CA GLU A 377 3.16 14.58 22.21
C GLU A 377 3.43 16.03 22.59
N PHE A 378 2.69 16.55 23.56
CA PHE A 378 2.76 17.95 23.96
C PHE A 378 4.13 18.37 24.50
N ARG A 379 4.30 19.67 24.66
CA ARG A 379 5.53 20.28 25.17
C ARG A 379 5.87 19.92 26.61
N SER A 380 7.16 19.90 26.88
CA SER A 380 7.81 19.49 28.12
C SER A 380 8.45 20.67 28.88
N ARG A 381 8.32 21.88 28.34
CA ARG A 381 8.95 23.10 28.85
C ARG A 381 8.19 24.35 28.43
N ASN A 382 8.39 25.42 29.20
CA ASN A 382 7.91 26.75 28.88
C ASN A 382 8.86 27.39 27.85
N THR A 383 8.37 27.64 26.64
CA THR A 383 9.18 28.19 25.52
C THR A 383 9.73 29.60 25.83
N ALA A 384 9.01 30.40 26.61
CA ALA A 384 9.41 31.79 26.90
C ALA A 384 10.53 31.90 27.96
N THR A 385 10.53 31.01 28.95
CA THR A 385 11.48 31.05 30.08
C THR A 385 12.57 29.99 29.97
N GLY A 386 12.33 28.93 29.19
CA GLY A 386 13.17 27.74 29.13
C GLY A 386 13.01 26.80 30.34
N GLU A 387 12.08 27.10 31.27
CA GLU A 387 11.79 26.24 32.41
C GLU A 387 11.26 24.88 31.93
N ARG A 388 11.95 23.80 32.30
CA ARG A 388 11.52 22.43 32.01
C ARG A 388 10.50 21.97 33.04
N TYR A 389 9.64 21.03 32.67
CA TYR A 389 8.71 20.39 33.61
C TYR A 389 8.36 18.93 33.24
N GLY A 390 8.63 18.48 32.01
CA GLY A 390 8.35 17.11 31.57
C GLY A 390 6.87 16.75 31.71
N PHE A 391 6.55 15.62 32.34
CA PHE A 391 5.16 15.22 32.61
C PHE A 391 4.44 16.04 33.73
N ILE A 392 5.11 17.01 34.37
CA ILE A 392 4.63 17.75 35.55
C ILE A 392 4.42 19.23 35.20
N ALA A 393 3.71 19.49 34.10
CA ALA A 393 3.45 20.84 33.62
C ALA A 393 2.62 21.64 34.63
N PRO A 394 3.04 22.84 35.06
CA PRO A 394 2.25 23.64 35.98
C PRO A 394 0.99 24.21 35.29
N PRO A 395 -0.08 24.58 36.03
CA PRO A 395 -1.39 24.92 35.43
C PRO A 395 -1.33 26.12 34.46
N GLU A 396 -0.40 27.05 34.64
CA GLU A 396 -0.15 28.16 33.71
C GLU A 396 0.24 27.71 32.29
N GLU A 397 0.63 26.45 32.10
CA GLU A 397 0.96 25.87 30.79
C GLU A 397 -0.27 25.33 30.04
N ILE A 398 -1.41 25.13 30.71
CA ILE A 398 -2.63 24.61 30.07
C ILE A 398 -3.06 25.53 28.94
N GLN A 399 -3.21 26.83 29.20
CA GLN A 399 -3.69 27.77 28.18
C GLN A 399 -2.73 27.87 26.99
N PRO A 400 -1.43 28.17 27.14
CA PRO A 400 -0.60 28.32 25.96
C PRO A 400 -0.40 27.01 25.19
N ASN A 401 -0.52 25.83 25.81
CA ASN A 401 -0.50 24.53 25.11
C ASN A 401 -1.77 24.34 24.29
N SER A 402 -2.91 24.66 24.91
CA SER A 402 -4.21 24.48 24.27
C SER A 402 -4.43 25.46 23.12
N GLU A 403 -3.86 26.66 23.21
CA GLU A 403 -3.90 27.64 22.13
C GLU A 403 -3.11 27.20 20.88
N GLU A 404 -1.88 26.70 21.04
CA GLU A 404 -1.11 26.16 19.89
C GLU A 404 -1.80 24.92 19.30
N VAL A 405 -2.35 24.04 20.15
CA VAL A 405 -3.11 22.86 19.70
C VAL A 405 -4.35 23.29 18.91
N LEU A 406 -5.14 24.26 19.39
CA LEU A 406 -6.32 24.73 18.67
C LEU A 406 -5.96 25.36 17.32
N ASP A 407 -4.89 26.16 17.24
CA ASP A 407 -4.38 26.70 15.98
C ASP A 407 -3.96 25.58 15.03
N SER A 408 -3.37 24.50 15.55
CA SER A 408 -2.99 23.33 14.77
C SER A 408 -4.17 22.53 14.24
N LEU A 409 -5.25 22.39 15.02
CA LEU A 409 -6.47 21.69 14.59
C LEU A 409 -7.17 22.43 13.45
N VAL A 410 -7.11 23.77 13.43
CA VAL A 410 -7.59 24.58 12.30
C VAL A 410 -6.82 24.21 11.03
N ALA A 411 -5.49 24.17 11.10
CA ALA A 411 -4.63 23.84 9.97
C ALA A 411 -4.81 22.38 9.50
N MET A 412 -4.91 21.44 10.44
CA MET A 412 -5.16 20.03 10.18
C MET A 412 -6.45 19.84 9.38
N VAL A 413 -7.57 20.40 9.88
CA VAL A 413 -8.88 20.27 9.23
C VAL A 413 -8.91 20.97 7.87
N ALA A 414 -8.29 22.15 7.76
CA ALA A 414 -8.21 22.86 6.49
C ALA A 414 -7.46 22.05 5.43
N LYS A 415 -6.30 21.49 5.78
CA LYS A 415 -5.51 20.65 4.86
C LYS A 415 -6.21 19.34 4.54
N ALA A 416 -6.85 18.70 5.51
CA ALA A 416 -7.63 17.48 5.26
C ALA A 416 -8.81 17.73 4.30
N ARG A 417 -9.53 18.85 4.44
CA ARG A 417 -10.60 19.25 3.51
C ARG A 417 -10.09 19.57 2.11
N GLU A 418 -8.91 20.18 2.01
CA GLU A 418 -8.23 20.44 0.73
C GLU A 418 -7.91 19.12 0.01
N LEU A 419 -7.33 18.14 0.72
CA LEU A 419 -6.97 16.84 0.15
C LEU A 419 -8.20 15.97 -0.18
N ALA A 420 -9.29 16.13 0.57
CA ALA A 420 -10.57 15.47 0.28
C ALA A 420 -11.31 16.08 -0.92
N SER A 421 -10.90 17.26 -1.40
CA SER A 421 -11.49 17.88 -2.60
C SER A 421 -10.81 17.32 -3.86
N PRO A 422 -11.53 17.14 -4.98
CA PRO A 422 -10.91 16.73 -6.23
C PRO A 422 -9.75 17.67 -6.59
N PHE A 423 -8.59 17.08 -6.92
CA PHE A 423 -7.39 17.84 -7.24
C PHE A 423 -7.66 18.83 -8.38
N ARG A 424 -7.23 20.09 -8.16
CA ARG A 424 -7.35 21.16 -9.15
C ARG A 424 -6.00 21.44 -9.81
N PHE A 425 -6.04 21.58 -11.12
CA PHE A 425 -4.93 21.90 -11.99
C PHE A 425 -4.88 23.40 -12.34
N ASP A 426 -5.29 24.27 -11.39
CA ASP A 426 -5.41 25.70 -11.62
C ASP A 426 -4.06 26.30 -12.07
N ASN A 427 -4.03 26.85 -13.29
CA ASN A 427 -2.85 27.43 -13.93
C ASN A 427 -1.72 26.44 -14.26
N PHE A 428 -1.99 25.13 -14.23
CA PHE A 428 -1.05 24.16 -14.77
C PHE A 428 -0.98 24.36 -16.29
N LYS A 429 0.24 24.33 -16.84
CA LYS A 429 0.48 24.58 -18.26
C LYS A 429 0.88 23.30 -18.97
N VAL A 430 0.43 23.12 -20.20
CA VAL A 430 0.91 22.01 -21.05
C VAL A 430 1.86 22.57 -22.11
N TYR A 431 3.08 22.04 -22.14
CA TYR A 431 4.09 22.36 -23.14
C TYR A 431 4.33 21.17 -24.06
N ARG A 432 4.36 21.43 -25.37
CA ARG A 432 4.85 20.48 -26.37
C ARG A 432 6.36 20.62 -26.53
N VAL A 433 7.08 19.51 -26.40
CA VAL A 433 8.55 19.47 -26.41
C VAL A 433 9.06 18.46 -27.45
N PRO A 434 9.52 18.93 -28.63
CA PRO A 434 10.17 18.08 -29.62
C PRO A 434 11.56 17.61 -29.16
N ILE A 435 11.80 16.31 -29.21
CA ILE A 435 13.06 15.65 -28.83
C ILE A 435 13.92 15.46 -30.08
N LYS A 436 15.01 16.21 -30.21
CA LYS A 436 15.87 16.18 -31.41
C LYS A 436 17.13 15.36 -31.25
N VAL A 437 17.68 15.28 -30.03
CA VAL A 437 18.95 14.63 -29.73
C VAL A 437 18.87 13.83 -28.43
N GLU A 438 19.78 12.87 -28.25
CA GLU A 438 19.76 11.93 -27.13
C GLU A 438 19.89 12.63 -25.76
N GLU A 439 20.63 13.73 -25.69
CA GLU A 439 20.76 14.52 -24.46
C GLU A 439 19.42 15.12 -24.01
N GLN A 440 18.56 15.51 -24.96
CA GLN A 440 17.22 16.02 -24.66
C GLN A 440 16.31 14.90 -24.17
N LEU A 441 16.39 13.72 -24.79
CA LEU A 441 15.66 12.53 -24.35
C LEU A 441 16.03 12.15 -22.92
N LYS A 442 17.34 12.10 -22.62
CA LYS A 442 17.85 11.81 -21.28
C LYS A 442 17.44 12.87 -20.25
N ALA A 443 17.40 14.14 -20.63
CA ALA A 443 16.95 15.21 -19.75
C ALA A 443 15.47 15.06 -19.39
N LEU A 444 14.61 14.78 -20.37
CA LEU A 444 13.19 14.57 -20.15
C LEU A 444 12.92 13.29 -19.33
N LYS A 445 13.57 12.17 -19.66
CA LYS A 445 13.50 10.93 -18.84
C LYS A 445 13.99 11.11 -17.39
N GLY A 446 14.77 12.16 -17.10
CA GLY A 446 15.24 12.48 -15.76
C GLY A 446 14.29 13.35 -14.94
N ILE A 447 13.17 13.79 -15.52
CA ILE A 447 12.16 14.59 -14.81
C ILE A 447 11.33 13.66 -13.92
N ARG A 448 11.18 14.02 -12.64
CA ARG A 448 10.30 13.31 -11.70
C ARG A 448 8.85 13.64 -12.04
N THR A 449 7.99 12.63 -12.13
CA THR A 449 6.56 12.79 -12.40
C THR A 449 5.69 12.53 -11.16
N GLY A 450 4.45 13.03 -11.16
CA GLY A 450 3.45 12.80 -10.10
C GLY A 450 2.45 13.95 -9.94
N ALA A 451 1.43 13.75 -9.09
CA ALA A 451 0.26 14.64 -8.98
C ALA A 451 0.57 16.11 -8.68
N ASN A 452 1.64 16.40 -7.94
CA ASN A 452 2.11 17.75 -7.65
C ASN A 452 3.49 18.05 -8.25
N SER A 453 3.84 17.30 -9.30
CA SER A 453 5.09 17.40 -10.06
C SER A 453 4.76 17.50 -11.55
N TYR A 454 5.67 17.09 -12.43
CA TYR A 454 5.42 17.04 -13.86
C TYR A 454 4.59 15.82 -14.25
N GLU A 455 3.90 15.86 -15.38
CA GLU A 455 3.20 14.68 -15.91
C GLU A 455 3.29 14.65 -17.44
N TYR A 456 3.57 13.47 -18.01
CA TYR A 456 3.62 13.29 -19.46
C TYR A 456 2.29 12.73 -19.96
N PHE A 457 1.80 13.28 -21.07
CA PHE A 457 0.71 12.66 -21.83
C PHE A 457 1.25 11.46 -22.62
N GLU A 458 2.43 11.63 -23.22
CA GLU A 458 3.21 10.57 -23.83
C GLU A 458 4.63 10.57 -23.27
N GLU A 459 5.06 9.42 -22.74
CA GLU A 459 6.41 9.29 -22.19
C GLU A 459 7.50 9.59 -23.25
N PRO A 460 8.61 10.22 -22.87
CA PRO A 460 9.72 10.49 -23.79
C PRO A 460 10.48 9.19 -24.09
N GLN A 461 10.29 8.62 -25.28
CA GLN A 461 10.83 7.30 -25.63
C GLN A 461 11.99 7.35 -26.61
N ARG A 462 11.96 8.23 -27.61
CA ARG A 462 12.96 8.28 -28.69
C ARG A 462 13.21 9.68 -29.22
N THR A 463 14.35 9.85 -29.88
CA THR A 463 14.61 11.04 -30.70
C THR A 463 13.69 11.08 -31.92
N GLY A 464 13.30 12.29 -32.33
CA GLY A 464 12.30 12.54 -33.38
C GLY A 464 10.85 12.57 -32.89
N GLN A 465 10.57 12.17 -31.65
CA GLN A 465 9.26 12.29 -30.99
C GLN A 465 9.03 13.73 -30.50
N SER A 466 7.77 14.12 -30.32
CA SER A 466 7.37 15.25 -29.46
C SER A 466 6.56 14.70 -28.29
N VAL A 467 6.77 15.25 -27.10
CA VAL A 467 6.01 14.91 -25.90
C VAL A 467 5.26 16.13 -25.40
N ASP A 468 4.04 15.93 -24.90
CA ASP A 468 3.31 16.96 -24.18
C ASP A 468 3.50 16.75 -22.67
N ILE A 469 3.96 17.79 -21.98
CA ILE A 469 4.27 17.77 -20.54
C ILE A 469 3.43 18.80 -19.80
N LEU A 470 2.71 18.33 -18.78
CA LEU A 470 1.99 19.13 -17.81
C LEU A 470 2.99 19.67 -16.76
N VAL A 471 2.97 20.98 -16.56
CA VAL A 471 3.90 21.70 -15.69
C VAL A 471 3.10 22.48 -14.65
N PRO A 472 3.27 22.20 -13.35
CA PRO A 472 2.56 22.91 -12.31
C PRO A 472 3.15 24.31 -12.07
N PRO A 473 2.36 25.30 -11.60
CA PRO A 473 2.81 26.68 -11.42
C PRO A 473 4.07 26.85 -10.57
N HIS A 474 4.21 26.06 -9.51
CA HIS A 474 5.37 26.14 -8.60
C HIS A 474 6.66 25.56 -9.22
N LEU A 475 6.57 24.76 -10.29
CA LEU A 475 7.73 24.18 -10.98
C LEU A 475 8.01 24.80 -12.36
N GLU A 476 7.26 25.83 -12.76
CA GLU A 476 7.44 26.48 -14.08
C GLU A 476 8.87 27.03 -14.24
N LYS A 477 9.42 27.67 -13.20
CA LYS A 477 10.79 28.20 -13.22
C LYS A 477 11.85 27.11 -13.29
N ASP A 478 11.60 25.98 -12.63
CA ASP A 478 12.52 24.84 -12.68
C ASP A 478 12.49 24.20 -14.07
N PHE A 479 11.30 24.13 -14.69
CA PHE A 479 11.15 23.66 -16.05
C PHE A 479 11.86 24.55 -17.07
N ASP A 480 11.76 25.87 -16.91
CA ASP A 480 12.49 26.84 -17.73
C ASP A 480 14.00 26.61 -17.63
N THR A 481 14.50 26.35 -16.42
CA THR A 481 15.92 26.05 -16.18
C THR A 481 16.35 24.75 -16.87
N ILE A 482 15.53 23.68 -16.76
CA ILE A 482 15.76 22.40 -17.44
C ILE A 482 15.80 22.61 -18.96
N ALA A 483 14.85 23.37 -19.49
CA ALA A 483 14.72 23.61 -20.90
C ALA A 483 15.86 24.45 -21.48
N GLU A 484 16.31 25.49 -20.77
CA GLU A 484 17.47 26.29 -21.19
C GLU A 484 18.78 25.48 -21.15
N THR A 485 19.00 24.74 -20.05
CA THR A 485 20.22 23.93 -19.85
C THR A 485 20.36 22.86 -20.93
N ASN A 486 19.26 22.21 -21.29
CA ASN A 486 19.24 21.12 -22.26
C ASN A 486 18.83 21.56 -23.67
N ARG A 487 18.70 22.88 -23.91
CA ARG A 487 18.30 23.47 -25.19
C ARG A 487 17.00 22.87 -25.74
N LEU A 488 16.05 22.57 -24.86
CA LEU A 488 14.73 22.07 -25.22
C LEU A 488 13.92 23.21 -25.85
N HIS A 489 13.36 22.97 -27.03
CA HIS A 489 12.33 23.82 -27.60
C HIS A 489 11.00 23.45 -26.94
N ARG A 490 10.28 24.44 -26.41
CA ARG A 490 8.98 24.24 -25.76
C ARG A 490 7.95 25.18 -26.38
N GLU A 491 6.82 24.62 -26.79
CA GLU A 491 5.66 25.36 -27.29
C GLU A 491 4.55 25.25 -26.25
N LEU A 492 4.06 26.38 -25.74
CA LEU A 492 2.92 26.38 -24.83
C LEU A 492 1.65 26.10 -25.63
N ILE A 493 0.97 25.01 -25.31
CA ILE A 493 -0.26 24.58 -26.01
C ILE A 493 -1.51 24.71 -25.15
N VAL A 494 -1.38 24.69 -23.81
CA VAL A 494 -2.49 24.95 -22.87
C VAL A 494 -2.00 25.86 -21.74
N GLU A 495 -2.62 27.03 -21.59
CA GLU A 495 -2.26 28.02 -20.55
C GLU A 495 -2.81 27.62 -19.18
N ASN A 496 -4.00 27.02 -19.14
CA ASN A 496 -4.67 26.62 -17.91
C ASN A 496 -5.34 25.25 -18.11
N PHE A 497 -4.70 24.20 -17.63
CA PHE A 497 -5.18 22.83 -17.80
C PHE A 497 -6.50 22.57 -17.07
N GLN A 498 -6.78 23.29 -15.97
CA GLN A 498 -8.07 23.18 -15.29
C GLN A 498 -9.26 23.51 -16.19
N GLU A 499 -9.10 24.39 -17.19
CA GLU A 499 -10.19 24.70 -18.13
C GLU A 499 -10.54 23.52 -19.03
N LEU A 500 -9.59 22.63 -19.33
CA LEU A 500 -9.88 21.39 -20.05
C LEU A 500 -10.61 20.39 -19.15
N VAL A 501 -10.17 20.25 -17.90
CA VAL A 501 -10.84 19.41 -16.89
C VAL A 501 -12.28 19.88 -16.66
N ASP A 502 -12.50 21.20 -16.53
CA ASP A 502 -13.82 21.78 -16.30
C ASP A 502 -14.76 21.61 -17.51
N LYS A 503 -14.22 21.59 -18.74
CA LYS A 503 -14.99 21.32 -19.97
C LYS A 503 -15.35 19.86 -20.13
N GLU A 504 -14.52 18.95 -19.65
CA GLU A 504 -14.75 17.51 -19.70
C GLU A 504 -15.71 17.05 -18.61
N ARG A 505 -15.75 17.75 -17.48
CA ARG A 505 -16.47 17.32 -16.28
C ARG A 505 -17.97 17.14 -16.51
N PRO A 506 -18.57 16.10 -15.91
CA PRO A 506 -20.00 15.88 -16.00
C PRO A 506 -20.80 16.99 -15.36
N ASN A 507 -21.97 17.26 -15.94
CA ASN A 507 -22.90 18.20 -15.34
C ASN A 507 -23.55 17.52 -14.12
N VAL A 508 -22.98 17.73 -12.94
CA VAL A 508 -23.37 17.10 -11.67
C VAL A 508 -24.88 17.22 -11.39
N GLU A 509 -25.54 18.28 -11.87
CA GLU A 509 -27.00 18.46 -11.73
C GLU A 509 -27.85 17.42 -12.51
N LYS A 510 -27.27 16.70 -13.48
CA LYS A 510 -27.95 15.64 -14.26
C LYS A 510 -27.76 14.24 -13.68
N ASP A 511 -26.60 13.91 -13.08
CA ASP A 511 -26.32 12.55 -12.53
C ASP A 511 -27.20 12.25 -11.28
N ASP A 512 -27.66 13.30 -10.57
CA ASP A 512 -28.58 13.21 -9.42
C ASP A 512 -30.08 13.21 -9.82
N GLN A 513 -30.40 13.45 -11.09
CA GLN A 513 -31.77 13.35 -11.60
C GLN A 513 -31.96 11.95 -12.17
N ASP A 514 -33.04 11.26 -11.77
CA ASP A 514 -33.58 10.05 -12.41
C ASP A 514 -33.98 10.36 -13.88
N ASP A 515 -33.05 10.81 -14.72
CA ASP A 515 -33.29 11.11 -16.12
C ASP A 515 -33.43 9.78 -16.87
N GLU A 516 -34.63 9.56 -17.42
CA GLU A 516 -35.09 8.33 -18.05
C GLU A 516 -34.32 7.92 -19.35
N GLU A 517 -33.22 8.59 -19.74
CA GLU A 517 -32.54 8.33 -21.03
C GLU A 517 -31.00 8.51 -20.98
N PHE A 518 -30.25 7.43 -21.26
CA PHE A 518 -28.79 7.42 -21.37
C PHE A 518 -28.32 8.19 -22.63
N GLY A 519 -27.51 9.24 -22.43
CA GLY A 519 -26.99 10.12 -23.49
C GLY A 519 -25.49 9.99 -23.74
N TRP A 520 -24.98 10.65 -24.79
CA TRP A 520 -23.54 10.78 -25.09
C TRP A 520 -23.10 12.25 -25.16
N ASP A 521 -23.86 13.11 -24.47
CA ASP A 521 -23.51 14.51 -24.19
C ASP A 521 -22.77 14.65 -22.85
N ASP A 522 -22.43 13.54 -22.19
CA ASP A 522 -21.71 13.49 -20.92
C ASP A 522 -20.92 12.16 -20.72
N TYR A 523 -19.99 12.14 -19.77
CA TYR A 523 -19.35 10.95 -19.21
C TYR A 523 -20.05 10.48 -17.93
N HIS A 524 -20.36 9.19 -17.86
CA HIS A 524 -21.28 8.65 -16.86
C HIS A 524 -20.60 7.93 -15.70
N SER A 525 -21.25 7.92 -14.53
CA SER A 525 -20.83 7.08 -13.41
C SER A 525 -20.82 5.59 -13.74
N ILE A 526 -20.06 4.80 -12.97
CA ILE A 526 -20.13 3.34 -13.09
C ILE A 526 -21.56 2.84 -12.89
N ASP A 527 -22.28 3.37 -11.92
CA ASP A 527 -23.63 2.95 -11.62
C ASP A 527 -24.59 3.26 -12.77
N THR A 528 -24.45 4.44 -13.39
CA THR A 528 -25.22 4.85 -14.58
C THR A 528 -24.89 3.95 -15.78
N ILE A 529 -23.62 3.65 -16.04
CA ILE A 529 -23.21 2.73 -17.12
C ILE A 529 -23.77 1.33 -16.86
N ASN A 530 -23.61 0.79 -15.65
CA ASN A 530 -24.05 -0.56 -15.30
C ASN A 530 -25.58 -0.69 -15.37
N ALA A 531 -26.32 0.28 -14.82
CA ALA A 531 -27.77 0.33 -14.92
C ALA A 531 -28.24 0.36 -16.39
N TRP A 532 -27.56 1.13 -17.23
CA TRP A 532 -27.82 1.16 -18.66
C TRP A 532 -27.57 -0.19 -19.34
N LEU A 533 -26.45 -0.87 -19.08
CA LEU A 533 -26.17 -2.19 -19.65
C LEU A 533 -27.25 -3.23 -19.29
N TYR A 534 -27.69 -3.26 -18.03
CA TYR A 534 -28.79 -4.13 -17.61
C TYR A 534 -30.12 -3.76 -18.28
N SER A 535 -30.36 -2.46 -18.51
CA SER A 535 -31.55 -2.03 -19.25
C SER A 535 -31.55 -2.55 -20.70
N LEU A 536 -30.39 -2.67 -21.34
CA LEU A 536 -30.28 -3.21 -22.71
C LEU A 536 -30.63 -4.70 -22.76
N GLU A 537 -30.14 -5.50 -21.82
CA GLU A 537 -30.50 -6.93 -21.73
C GLU A 537 -32.02 -7.12 -21.50
N ALA A 538 -32.66 -6.21 -20.76
CA ALA A 538 -34.11 -6.24 -20.58
C ALA A 538 -34.90 -5.84 -21.85
N LEU A 539 -34.29 -5.05 -22.74
CA LEU A 539 -34.93 -4.48 -23.94
C LEU A 539 -34.70 -5.30 -25.21
N TYR A 540 -33.56 -5.98 -25.33
CA TYR A 540 -33.12 -6.65 -26.57
C TYR A 540 -32.80 -8.13 -26.31
N ASP A 541 -33.55 -9.03 -26.96
CA ASP A 541 -33.38 -10.49 -26.83
C ASP A 541 -31.99 -10.96 -27.28
N GLU A 542 -31.31 -10.19 -28.14
CA GLU A 542 -29.94 -10.49 -28.61
C GLU A 542 -28.82 -10.01 -27.67
N VAL A 543 -29.15 -9.36 -26.55
CA VAL A 543 -28.18 -8.82 -25.59
C VAL A 543 -28.13 -9.68 -24.34
N THR A 544 -26.93 -9.92 -23.83
CA THR A 544 -26.71 -10.52 -22.50
C THR A 544 -25.64 -9.73 -21.77
N VAL A 545 -25.90 -9.33 -20.53
CA VAL A 545 -24.86 -8.73 -19.68
C VAL A 545 -23.95 -9.83 -19.16
N VAL A 546 -22.65 -9.64 -19.32
CA VAL A 546 -21.62 -10.58 -18.90
C VAL A 546 -20.71 -9.92 -17.87
N LYS A 547 -20.30 -10.70 -16.87
CA LYS A 547 -19.35 -10.26 -15.85
C LYS A 547 -17.99 -10.87 -16.15
N GLY A 548 -17.02 -10.00 -16.46
CA GLY A 548 -15.63 -10.38 -16.73
C GLY A 548 -14.79 -10.54 -15.46
N GLY A 549 -15.22 -9.95 -14.35
CA GLY A 549 -14.49 -9.99 -13.09
C GLY A 549 -15.05 -9.06 -12.02
N THR A 550 -14.28 -8.90 -10.94
CA THR A 550 -14.50 -7.91 -9.89
C THR A 550 -13.17 -7.23 -9.62
N THR A 551 -13.17 -5.91 -9.50
CA THR A 551 -11.98 -5.08 -9.26
C THR A 551 -11.44 -5.23 -7.83
N TYR A 552 -10.26 -4.67 -7.56
CA TYR A 552 -9.64 -4.70 -6.24
C TYR A 552 -10.53 -4.13 -5.13
N GLU A 553 -11.18 -3.00 -5.39
CA GLU A 553 -12.10 -2.32 -4.45
C GLU A 553 -13.53 -2.91 -4.49
N GLY A 554 -13.75 -4.02 -5.21
CA GLY A 554 -14.99 -4.80 -5.15
C GLY A 554 -16.09 -4.38 -6.13
N ARG A 555 -15.76 -3.66 -7.21
CA ARG A 555 -16.72 -3.27 -8.26
C ARG A 555 -16.78 -4.31 -9.37
N ASP A 556 -17.94 -4.46 -10.00
CA ASP A 556 -18.11 -5.43 -11.08
C ASP A 556 -17.56 -4.91 -12.41
N ILE A 557 -16.79 -5.74 -13.11
CA ILE A 557 -16.35 -5.50 -14.48
C ILE A 557 -17.41 -6.09 -15.41
N LEU A 558 -18.29 -5.23 -15.92
CA LEU A 558 -19.41 -5.63 -16.76
C LEU A 558 -19.16 -5.32 -18.24
N GLY A 559 -19.71 -6.17 -19.09
CA GLY A 559 -19.77 -5.99 -20.54
C GLY A 559 -21.06 -6.54 -21.11
N VAL A 560 -21.24 -6.43 -22.43
CA VAL A 560 -22.37 -7.00 -23.15
C VAL A 560 -21.92 -7.97 -24.23
N ASN A 561 -22.65 -9.07 -24.34
CA ASN A 561 -22.66 -9.93 -25.51
C ASN A 561 -23.82 -9.50 -26.41
N ILE A 562 -23.54 -9.08 -27.65
CA ILE A 562 -24.57 -8.77 -28.67
C ILE A 562 -24.48 -9.81 -29.78
N ASN A 563 -25.48 -10.69 -29.85
CA ASN A 563 -25.46 -11.82 -30.77
C ASN A 563 -26.83 -12.15 -31.37
N ARG A 564 -27.01 -11.77 -32.63
CA ARG A 564 -28.26 -12.06 -33.38
C ARG A 564 -28.31 -13.46 -33.99
N LYS A 565 -27.17 -14.17 -34.10
CA LYS A 565 -27.09 -15.53 -34.68
C LYS A 565 -26.10 -16.41 -33.90
N PRO A 566 -26.48 -16.88 -32.71
CA PRO A 566 -25.61 -17.69 -31.87
C PRO A 566 -25.08 -18.95 -32.58
N GLY A 567 -23.77 -19.20 -32.44
CA GLY A 567 -23.07 -20.34 -33.03
C GLY A 567 -22.80 -20.24 -34.54
N GLN A 568 -23.13 -19.12 -35.19
CA GLN A 568 -22.83 -18.88 -36.62
C GLN A 568 -21.90 -17.69 -36.86
N ASN A 569 -21.99 -16.66 -36.01
CA ASN A 569 -21.24 -15.43 -36.20
C ASN A 569 -19.80 -15.54 -35.64
N PRO A 570 -18.77 -15.01 -36.35
CA PRO A 570 -17.43 -14.82 -35.78
C PRO A 570 -17.47 -13.84 -34.60
N GLY A 571 -16.62 -14.06 -33.61
CA GLY A 571 -16.56 -13.26 -32.38
C GLY A 571 -15.53 -12.13 -32.44
N ILE A 572 -15.89 -10.94 -31.95
CA ILE A 572 -14.96 -9.83 -31.74
C ILE A 572 -15.06 -9.38 -30.28
N PHE A 573 -13.90 -9.29 -29.61
CA PHE A 573 -13.79 -8.76 -28.26
C PHE A 573 -13.29 -7.32 -28.30
N ILE A 574 -14.00 -6.42 -27.63
CA ILE A 574 -13.60 -5.03 -27.39
C ILE A 574 -13.36 -4.84 -25.89
N GLU A 575 -12.11 -4.54 -25.55
CA GLU A 575 -11.72 -3.95 -24.28
C GLU A 575 -11.84 -2.42 -24.40
N SER A 576 -12.28 -1.75 -23.33
CA SER A 576 -12.24 -0.30 -23.27
C SER A 576 -11.89 0.22 -21.87
N GLN A 577 -11.18 1.36 -21.86
CA GLN A 577 -10.82 2.12 -20.67
C GLN A 577 -10.09 1.26 -19.61
N ILE A 578 -9.08 0.53 -20.06
CA ILE A 578 -8.15 -0.16 -19.16
C ILE A 578 -7.24 0.83 -18.42
N HIS A 579 -6.90 1.96 -19.04
CA HIS A 579 -6.34 3.10 -18.31
C HIS A 579 -7.47 4.03 -17.88
N ALA A 580 -7.45 4.39 -16.60
CA ALA A 580 -8.55 5.11 -15.97
C ALA A 580 -8.79 6.51 -16.55
N ASN A 581 -7.73 7.22 -16.94
CA ASN A 581 -7.80 8.60 -17.42
C ASN A 581 -8.25 8.75 -18.90
N GLU A 582 -8.54 7.65 -19.60
CA GLU A 582 -8.86 7.62 -21.04
C GLU A 582 -10.38 7.60 -21.30
N TRP A 583 -11.11 8.58 -20.78
CA TRP A 583 -12.58 8.57 -20.67
C TRP A 583 -13.32 8.41 -22.00
N ILE A 584 -12.80 8.99 -23.09
CA ILE A 584 -13.41 8.86 -24.43
C ILE A 584 -13.49 7.40 -24.90
N ALA A 585 -12.69 6.50 -24.34
CA ALA A 585 -12.74 5.08 -24.63
C ALA A 585 -14.13 4.49 -24.26
N SER A 586 -14.57 4.64 -23.02
CA SER A 586 -15.87 4.12 -22.56
C SER A 586 -17.05 4.85 -23.19
N GLY A 587 -16.94 6.17 -23.35
CA GLY A 587 -17.95 6.96 -24.08
C GLY A 587 -18.17 6.42 -25.50
N SER A 588 -17.08 6.07 -26.20
CA SER A 588 -17.17 5.52 -27.56
C SER A 588 -17.68 4.08 -27.57
N ALA A 589 -17.25 3.24 -26.63
CA ALA A 589 -17.71 1.86 -26.50
C ALA A 589 -19.23 1.77 -26.23
N THR A 590 -19.75 2.58 -25.31
CA THR A 590 -21.19 2.65 -25.02
C THR A 590 -21.98 3.20 -26.22
N TRP A 591 -21.45 4.21 -26.93
CA TRP A 591 -22.11 4.71 -28.15
C TRP A 591 -22.20 3.65 -29.23
N MET A 592 -21.13 2.89 -29.42
CA MET A 592 -21.09 1.78 -30.38
C MET A 592 -22.06 0.66 -30.02
N ILE A 593 -22.15 0.26 -28.75
CA ILE A 593 -23.16 -0.71 -28.27
C ILE A 593 -24.55 -0.26 -28.72
N ASN A 594 -24.92 0.99 -28.43
CA ASN A 594 -26.22 1.52 -28.84
C ASN A 594 -26.41 1.50 -30.36
N LYS A 595 -25.39 1.89 -31.13
CA LYS A 595 -25.49 1.95 -32.59
C LYS A 595 -25.58 0.58 -33.25
N LEU A 596 -24.95 -0.46 -32.71
CA LEU A 596 -25.14 -1.84 -33.20
C LEU A 596 -26.59 -2.32 -32.99
N LEU A 597 -27.22 -1.92 -31.88
CA LEU A 597 -28.62 -2.26 -31.59
C LEU A 597 -29.61 -1.45 -32.44
N THR A 598 -29.30 -0.18 -32.71
CA THR A 598 -30.21 0.78 -33.36
C THR A 598 -29.95 1.01 -34.86
N ALA A 599 -28.95 0.33 -35.46
CA ALA A 599 -28.58 0.49 -36.86
C ALA A 599 -29.76 0.34 -37.83
N THR A 600 -29.94 1.33 -38.71
CA THR A 600 -31.04 1.33 -39.69
C THR A 600 -30.73 0.48 -40.93
N PRO A 601 -31.74 0.08 -41.72
CA PRO A 601 -31.51 -0.64 -42.98
C PRO A 601 -30.65 0.11 -44.01
N GLU A 602 -30.59 1.44 -43.93
CA GLU A 602 -29.78 2.29 -44.80
C GLU A 602 -28.30 2.28 -44.40
N GLU A 603 -28.00 2.05 -43.12
CA GLU A 603 -26.64 1.95 -42.56
C GLU A 603 -26.04 0.56 -42.83
N THR A 604 -26.00 0.14 -44.10
CA THR A 604 -25.72 -1.25 -44.51
C THR A 604 -24.43 -1.86 -43.92
N GLY A 605 -23.35 -1.09 -43.79
CA GLY A 605 -22.10 -1.55 -43.16
C GLY A 605 -22.26 -1.83 -41.66
N ILE A 606 -22.84 -0.89 -40.91
CA ILE A 606 -23.10 -1.04 -39.48
C ILE A 606 -24.12 -2.15 -39.24
N ARG A 607 -25.17 -2.23 -40.07
CA ARG A 607 -26.16 -3.31 -39.99
C ARG A 607 -25.52 -4.67 -40.24
N ASN A 608 -24.56 -4.76 -41.17
CA ASN A 608 -23.80 -5.98 -41.41
C ASN A 608 -22.96 -6.37 -40.18
N LEU A 609 -22.29 -5.41 -39.53
CA LEU A 609 -21.59 -5.65 -38.26
C LEU A 609 -22.52 -6.18 -37.18
N ALA A 610 -23.70 -5.58 -37.02
CA ALA A 610 -24.64 -5.96 -35.98
C ALA A 610 -25.32 -7.32 -36.22
N ASP A 611 -25.56 -7.70 -37.48
CA ASP A 611 -26.25 -8.95 -37.84
C ASP A 611 -25.32 -10.17 -37.96
N ASN A 612 -24.04 -9.95 -38.27
CA ASN A 612 -23.13 -11.01 -38.68
C ASN A 612 -21.87 -11.13 -37.81
N ILE A 613 -21.76 -10.37 -36.72
CA ILE A 613 -20.69 -10.51 -35.72
C ILE A 613 -21.33 -10.85 -34.35
N ASN A 614 -20.60 -11.61 -33.54
CA ASN A 614 -20.88 -11.77 -32.12
C ASN A 614 -19.96 -10.82 -31.35
N TRP A 615 -20.53 -9.79 -30.72
CA TRP A 615 -19.75 -8.75 -30.05
C TRP A 615 -19.65 -9.02 -28.56
N TYR A 616 -18.44 -8.98 -28.01
CA TYR A 616 -18.16 -8.92 -26.57
C TYR A 616 -17.56 -7.56 -26.26
N ILE A 617 -18.31 -6.63 -25.68
CA ILE A 617 -17.86 -5.24 -25.47
C ILE A 617 -17.87 -4.95 -23.97
N PHE A 618 -16.69 -4.67 -23.42
CA PHE A 618 -16.48 -4.21 -22.04
C PHE A 618 -16.17 -2.72 -22.06
N PRO A 619 -17.14 -1.84 -21.76
CA PRO A 619 -16.94 -0.40 -21.86
C PRO A 619 -16.00 0.16 -20.78
N LEU A 620 -15.84 -0.53 -19.64
CA LEU A 620 -15.01 -0.06 -18.54
C LEU A 620 -14.38 -1.24 -17.80
N ILE A 621 -13.07 -1.40 -17.94
CA ILE A 621 -12.31 -2.48 -17.26
C ILE A 621 -11.70 -1.99 -15.94
N ASN A 622 -11.07 -0.82 -15.94
CA ASN A 622 -10.44 -0.26 -14.74
C ASN A 622 -11.42 0.64 -13.98
N ALA A 623 -12.43 0.01 -13.39
CA ALA A 623 -13.53 0.71 -12.72
C ALA A 623 -13.03 1.50 -11.48
N ASP A 624 -12.13 0.93 -10.67
CA ASP A 624 -11.61 1.60 -9.48
C ASP A 624 -10.77 2.84 -9.83
N GLY A 625 -9.87 2.69 -10.81
CA GLY A 625 -9.11 3.82 -11.31
C GLY A 625 -10.02 4.89 -11.90
N TYR A 626 -11.07 4.50 -12.64
CA TYR A 626 -12.03 5.44 -13.21
C TYR A 626 -12.75 6.26 -12.13
N GLU A 627 -13.29 5.64 -11.08
CA GLU A 627 -13.89 6.40 -9.97
C GLU A 627 -12.89 7.31 -9.28
N TYR A 628 -11.63 6.88 -9.14
CA TYR A 628 -10.59 7.73 -8.60
C TYR A 628 -10.33 8.96 -9.50
N THR A 629 -10.41 8.82 -10.83
CA THR A 629 -10.29 9.97 -11.75
C THR A 629 -11.47 10.93 -11.67
N ARG A 630 -12.69 10.45 -11.41
CA ARG A 630 -13.88 11.31 -11.28
C ARG A 630 -13.84 12.14 -9.99
N ASN A 631 -13.38 11.52 -8.90
CA ASN A 631 -13.57 12.06 -7.55
C ASN A 631 -12.29 12.62 -6.89
N VAL A 632 -11.10 12.17 -7.30
CA VAL A 632 -9.85 12.50 -6.58
C VAL A 632 -8.81 13.13 -7.50
N TYR A 633 -8.30 12.39 -8.49
CA TYR A 633 -7.21 12.86 -9.35
C TYR A 633 -7.45 12.48 -10.82
N ARG A 634 -7.87 13.45 -11.64
CA ARG A 634 -8.30 13.22 -13.04
C ARG A 634 -7.25 12.53 -13.91
N MET A 635 -5.96 12.76 -13.67
CA MET A 635 -4.89 12.19 -14.50
C MET A 635 -4.48 10.76 -14.08
N TRP A 636 -5.12 10.17 -13.07
CA TRP A 636 -4.81 8.81 -12.62
C TRP A 636 -5.00 7.77 -13.74
N ARG A 637 -3.97 6.93 -13.95
CA ARG A 637 -3.94 5.95 -15.05
C ARG A 637 -4.16 4.51 -14.60
N LYS A 638 -3.55 4.13 -13.46
CA LYS A 638 -3.36 2.74 -13.00
C LYS A 638 -4.62 2.14 -12.38
N THR A 639 -4.56 0.87 -11.99
CA THR A 639 -5.52 0.24 -11.04
C THR A 639 -5.44 0.90 -9.65
N ARG A 640 -6.14 0.36 -8.64
CA ARG A 640 -6.13 0.88 -7.25
C ARG A 640 -5.60 -0.11 -6.20
N SER A 641 -5.02 -1.23 -6.63
CA SER A 641 -4.36 -2.18 -5.73
C SER A 641 -3.20 -1.53 -4.94
N PRO A 642 -3.05 -1.73 -3.63
CA PRO A 642 -1.92 -1.22 -2.87
C PRO A 642 -0.60 -1.81 -3.36
N GLN A 643 0.35 -0.95 -3.71
CA GLN A 643 1.69 -1.32 -4.17
C GLN A 643 2.72 -0.82 -3.17
N GLY A 644 2.98 -1.69 -2.18
CA GLY A 644 3.70 -1.30 -0.99
C GLY A 644 2.88 -0.28 -0.19
N LEU A 645 3.57 0.76 0.26
CA LEU A 645 3.12 1.52 1.42
C LEU A 645 2.79 2.97 1.09
N ILE A 646 3.38 3.52 0.03
CA ILE A 646 3.12 4.90 -0.43
C ILE A 646 2.41 4.96 -1.77
N CYS A 647 2.37 3.86 -2.52
CA CYS A 647 1.96 3.86 -3.92
C CYS A 647 0.84 2.85 -4.14
N ASN A 648 -0.05 3.19 -5.06
CA ASN A 648 -1.17 2.36 -5.44
C ASN A 648 -1.15 2.17 -6.95
N GLY A 649 -1.76 1.08 -7.39
CA GLY A 649 -2.00 0.74 -8.77
C GLY A 649 -0.80 0.16 -9.49
N VAL A 650 -1.11 -0.73 -10.41
CA VAL A 650 -0.25 -1.24 -11.47
C VAL A 650 -0.76 -0.69 -12.80
N ASP A 651 0.11 -0.51 -13.79
CA ASP A 651 -0.35 -0.25 -15.16
C ASP A 651 -0.99 -1.55 -15.70
N PRO A 652 -2.32 -1.61 -15.84
CA PRO A 652 -3.00 -2.83 -16.25
C PRO A 652 -2.64 -3.24 -17.69
N ASN A 653 -2.10 -2.35 -18.52
CA ASN A 653 -1.58 -2.69 -19.84
C ASN A 653 -0.04 -2.89 -19.83
N ARG A 654 0.54 -3.25 -18.69
CA ARG A 654 1.89 -3.82 -18.54
C ARG A 654 1.87 -5.13 -17.77
N ASN A 655 0.68 -5.61 -17.41
CA ASN A 655 0.47 -6.67 -16.45
C ASN A 655 0.03 -8.00 -17.09
N TRP A 656 0.02 -8.11 -18.42
CA TRP A 656 -0.36 -9.34 -19.11
C TRP A 656 0.81 -10.31 -19.25
N ASP A 657 0.57 -11.63 -19.15
CA ASP A 657 1.60 -12.68 -19.24
C ASP A 657 2.11 -12.92 -20.67
N VAL A 658 2.72 -11.90 -21.27
CA VAL A 658 3.30 -11.93 -22.61
C VAL A 658 4.59 -11.12 -22.64
N PHE A 659 5.72 -11.82 -22.70
CA PHE A 659 7.05 -11.20 -22.58
C PHE A 659 7.12 -10.27 -21.36
N TRP A 660 6.42 -10.63 -20.27
CA TRP A 660 6.26 -9.78 -19.11
C TRP A 660 7.58 -9.67 -18.36
N GLU A 661 7.98 -8.44 -18.08
CA GLU A 661 9.22 -8.14 -17.38
C GLU A 661 9.01 -6.96 -16.43
N LYS A 662 9.30 -7.17 -15.14
CA LYS A 662 9.29 -6.10 -14.14
C LYS A 662 10.45 -5.15 -14.37
N GLY A 663 10.16 -3.94 -14.87
CA GLY A 663 11.18 -2.96 -15.25
C GLY A 663 11.89 -3.28 -16.56
N GLY A 664 11.26 -4.10 -17.40
CA GLY A 664 11.71 -4.39 -18.76
C GLY A 664 11.45 -3.24 -19.73
N ILE A 665 11.51 -3.54 -21.02
CA ILE A 665 11.33 -2.53 -22.06
C ILE A 665 9.91 -1.94 -21.98
N GLY A 666 9.83 -0.62 -21.79
CA GLY A 666 8.57 0.14 -21.75
C GLY A 666 7.71 -0.11 -20.52
N SER A 667 8.24 -0.77 -19.48
CA SER A 667 7.60 -1.00 -18.19
C SER A 667 8.52 -0.57 -17.05
N SER A 668 7.96 -0.29 -15.87
CA SER A 668 8.73 0.14 -14.70
C SER A 668 8.71 -0.90 -13.59
N ALA A 669 9.83 -1.02 -12.86
CA ALA A 669 9.91 -1.79 -11.62
C ALA A 669 9.58 -0.92 -10.38
N ASN A 670 9.50 0.40 -10.57
CA ASN A 670 9.16 1.33 -9.49
C ASN A 670 7.65 1.34 -9.28
N ILE A 671 7.22 0.93 -8.08
CA ILE A 671 5.81 0.82 -7.66
C ILE A 671 5.02 2.14 -7.79
N CYS A 672 5.70 3.28 -7.78
CA CYS A 672 5.11 4.60 -7.86
C CYS A 672 5.01 5.14 -9.30
N ASP A 673 5.65 4.48 -10.24
CA ASP A 673 5.65 4.88 -11.65
C ASP A 673 4.28 4.62 -12.28
N GLY A 674 3.89 5.46 -13.25
CA GLY A 674 2.67 5.31 -14.03
C GLY A 674 2.68 4.06 -14.93
N THR A 675 3.87 3.53 -15.23
CA THR A 675 4.08 2.32 -16.06
C THR A 675 4.52 1.10 -15.26
N PHE A 676 4.30 1.10 -13.93
CA PHE A 676 4.66 -0.02 -13.07
C PHE A 676 4.00 -1.33 -13.54
N ALA A 677 4.79 -2.36 -13.83
CA ALA A 677 4.31 -3.61 -14.44
C ALA A 677 3.55 -4.57 -13.50
N GLY A 678 3.64 -4.29 -12.19
CA GLY A 678 3.16 -5.18 -11.15
C GLY A 678 4.27 -6.02 -10.52
N PRO A 679 4.00 -6.68 -9.38
CA PRO A 679 4.92 -7.64 -8.77
C PRO A 679 5.13 -8.90 -9.62
N GLU A 680 4.11 -9.32 -10.37
CA GLU A 680 4.10 -10.46 -11.29
C GLU A 680 3.07 -10.24 -12.41
N ALA A 681 3.15 -11.03 -13.49
CA ALA A 681 2.12 -11.02 -14.53
C ALA A 681 0.77 -11.44 -13.93
N PHE A 682 -0.31 -10.78 -14.35
CA PHE A 682 -1.66 -10.94 -13.82
C PHE A 682 -1.77 -10.71 -12.30
N SER A 683 -0.91 -9.87 -11.73
CA SER A 683 -1.04 -9.45 -10.33
C SER A 683 -2.33 -8.67 -10.06
N GLU A 684 -2.87 -8.00 -11.07
CA GLU A 684 -4.10 -7.24 -10.95
C GLU A 684 -5.31 -8.15 -11.17
N ILE A 685 -6.26 -8.11 -10.23
CA ILE A 685 -7.45 -8.94 -10.32
C ILE A 685 -8.27 -8.61 -11.58
N GLU A 686 -8.23 -7.34 -12.03
CA GLU A 686 -8.86 -6.86 -13.25
C GLU A 686 -8.28 -7.54 -14.50
N THR A 687 -6.95 -7.63 -14.64
CA THR A 687 -6.31 -8.28 -15.80
C THR A 687 -6.41 -9.80 -15.71
N GLN A 688 -6.26 -10.36 -14.52
CA GLN A 688 -6.37 -11.80 -14.26
C GLN A 688 -7.75 -12.33 -14.67
N THR A 689 -8.82 -11.78 -14.10
CA THR A 689 -10.19 -12.27 -14.36
C THR A 689 -10.63 -12.00 -15.80
N LEU A 690 -10.25 -10.86 -16.38
CA LEU A 690 -10.51 -10.57 -17.78
C LEU A 690 -9.81 -11.57 -18.72
N SER A 691 -8.57 -11.96 -18.41
CA SER A 691 -7.83 -12.97 -19.17
C SER A 691 -8.52 -14.34 -19.12
N GLU A 692 -9.03 -14.76 -17.96
CA GLU A 692 -9.78 -16.01 -17.79
C GLU A 692 -11.08 -15.99 -18.61
N TYR A 693 -11.79 -14.86 -18.59
CA TYR A 693 -12.98 -14.67 -19.41
C TYR A 693 -12.67 -14.76 -20.90
N ILE A 694 -11.62 -14.07 -21.38
CA ILE A 694 -11.18 -14.14 -22.79
C ILE A 694 -10.79 -15.58 -23.19
N LEU A 695 -10.07 -16.31 -22.32
CA LEU A 695 -9.72 -17.71 -22.56
C LEU A 695 -10.94 -18.62 -22.64
N SER A 696 -12.00 -18.32 -21.89
CA SER A 696 -13.27 -19.06 -21.98
C SER A 696 -13.93 -18.91 -23.36
N LEU A 697 -13.68 -17.79 -24.04
CA LEU A 697 -14.21 -17.46 -25.36
C LEU A 697 -13.28 -17.87 -26.52
N GLN A 698 -12.12 -18.49 -26.24
CA GLN A 698 -11.10 -18.81 -27.26
C GLN A 698 -11.64 -19.56 -28.49
N SER A 699 -12.73 -20.32 -28.33
CA SER A 699 -13.33 -21.10 -29.41
C SER A 699 -14.31 -20.33 -30.29
N GLU A 700 -14.58 -19.07 -29.93
CA GLU A 700 -15.57 -18.17 -30.52
C GLU A 700 -14.94 -16.87 -31.03
N LEU A 701 -13.79 -16.45 -30.48
CA LEU A 701 -13.13 -15.20 -30.86
C LEU A 701 -12.31 -15.32 -32.15
N ASN A 702 -12.47 -14.31 -33.01
CA ASN A 702 -11.71 -14.10 -34.23
C ASN A 702 -10.80 -12.87 -34.13
N PHE A 703 -11.20 -11.83 -33.39
CA PHE A 703 -10.43 -10.60 -33.18
C PHE A 703 -10.50 -10.12 -31.74
N TYR A 704 -9.43 -9.44 -31.33
CA TYR A 704 -9.36 -8.62 -30.14
C TYR A 704 -9.03 -7.18 -30.50
N ILE A 705 -9.72 -6.23 -29.86
CA ILE A 705 -9.53 -4.81 -30.08
C ILE A 705 -9.50 -4.10 -28.73
N GLY A 706 -8.40 -3.40 -28.40
CA GLY A 706 -8.30 -2.54 -27.23
C GLY A 706 -8.56 -1.08 -27.58
N PHE A 707 -9.42 -0.39 -26.83
CA PHE A 707 -9.67 1.05 -26.98
C PHE A 707 -8.94 1.86 -25.90
N HIS A 708 -8.04 2.72 -26.36
CA HIS A 708 -7.22 3.64 -25.58
C HIS A 708 -7.35 5.08 -26.08
N SER A 709 -6.80 6.04 -25.34
CA SER A 709 -6.61 7.40 -25.81
C SER A 709 -5.40 8.09 -25.14
N ALA A 710 -4.65 8.98 -25.80
CA ALA A 710 -4.91 9.54 -27.10
C ALA A 710 -3.62 9.68 -27.92
N ALA A 711 -3.66 9.30 -29.19
CA ALA A 711 -2.53 9.47 -30.11
C ALA A 711 -2.89 9.45 -31.61
N ASN A 712 -4.16 9.24 -31.98
CA ASN A 712 -4.58 8.95 -33.36
C ASN A 712 -3.77 7.79 -33.99
N MET A 713 -3.78 6.62 -33.35
CA MET A 713 -3.04 5.45 -33.83
C MET A 713 -3.92 4.20 -33.92
N LEU A 714 -3.66 3.36 -34.93
CA LEU A 714 -4.14 1.99 -35.00
C LEU A 714 -2.95 1.03 -34.96
N LEU A 715 -2.77 0.39 -33.81
CA LEU A 715 -1.61 -0.44 -33.50
C LEU A 715 -1.96 -1.92 -33.57
N PHE A 716 -0.94 -2.76 -33.78
CA PHE A 716 -1.06 -4.21 -33.74
C PHE A 716 0.28 -4.84 -33.28
N PRO A 717 0.33 -6.15 -32.97
CA PRO A 717 1.56 -6.80 -32.51
C PRO A 717 2.76 -6.70 -33.46
N TRP A 718 3.99 -6.62 -32.95
CA TRP A 718 4.37 -6.77 -31.54
C TRP A 718 4.76 -5.44 -30.89
N GLY A 719 4.61 -5.37 -29.56
CA GLY A 719 5.15 -4.32 -28.71
C GLY A 719 6.57 -4.60 -28.22
N HIS A 720 6.90 -5.87 -27.93
CA HIS A 720 8.16 -6.24 -27.27
C HIS A 720 9.38 -6.30 -28.21
N THR A 721 9.15 -6.48 -29.52
CA THR A 721 10.22 -6.72 -30.50
C THR A 721 10.02 -5.91 -31.79
N PRO A 722 11.11 -5.44 -32.44
CA PRO A 722 11.02 -4.86 -33.78
C PRO A 722 10.74 -5.91 -34.86
N ASN A 723 10.84 -7.20 -34.53
CA ASN A 723 10.58 -8.27 -35.48
C ASN A 723 9.08 -8.32 -35.83
N PRO A 724 8.73 -8.37 -37.13
CA PRO A 724 7.33 -8.38 -37.54
C PRO A 724 6.63 -9.68 -37.12
N ALA A 725 5.35 -9.58 -36.77
CA ALA A 725 4.50 -10.75 -36.61
C ALA A 725 4.43 -11.57 -37.91
N THR A 726 4.16 -12.88 -37.81
CA THR A 726 4.14 -13.78 -38.98
C THR A 726 3.11 -13.37 -40.05
N ASN A 727 2.07 -12.67 -39.63
CA ASN A 727 0.97 -12.13 -40.43
C ASN A 727 1.04 -10.59 -40.59
N TYR A 728 2.24 -10.01 -40.51
CA TYR A 728 2.47 -8.56 -40.62
C TYR A 728 1.85 -7.92 -41.86
N VAL A 729 1.96 -8.56 -43.03
CA VAL A 729 1.42 -8.01 -44.28
C VAL A 729 -0.10 -7.89 -44.20
N GLN A 730 -0.77 -8.91 -43.66
CA GLN A 730 -2.22 -8.90 -43.47
C GLN A 730 -2.65 -7.85 -42.46
N PHE A 731 -1.91 -7.68 -41.35
CA PHE A 731 -2.17 -6.61 -40.39
C PHE A 731 -2.06 -5.22 -41.01
N MET A 732 -1.04 -4.98 -41.83
CA MET A 732 -0.89 -3.71 -42.54
C MET A 732 -2.06 -3.44 -43.50
N GLU A 733 -2.49 -4.43 -44.29
CA GLU A 733 -3.63 -4.28 -45.21
C GLU A 733 -4.95 -4.01 -44.47
N ILE A 734 -5.19 -4.70 -43.35
CA ILE A 734 -6.35 -4.49 -42.49
C ILE A 734 -6.32 -3.09 -41.88
N ALA A 735 -5.17 -2.69 -41.31
CA ALA A 735 -5.02 -1.39 -40.68
C ALA A 735 -5.15 -0.24 -41.70
N GLU A 736 -4.56 -0.36 -42.89
CA GLU A 736 -4.67 0.65 -43.95
C GLU A 736 -6.12 0.87 -44.38
N ALA A 737 -6.89 -0.22 -44.57
CA ALA A 737 -8.30 -0.13 -44.90
C ALA A 737 -9.10 0.56 -43.78
N ALA A 738 -8.84 0.18 -42.53
CA ALA A 738 -9.49 0.72 -41.35
C ALA A 738 -9.20 2.23 -41.17
N VAL A 739 -7.95 2.67 -41.26
CA VAL A 739 -7.62 4.11 -41.11
C VAL A 739 -8.09 4.95 -42.29
N THR A 740 -8.17 4.37 -43.50
CA THR A 740 -8.69 5.06 -44.68
C THR A 740 -10.17 5.37 -44.53
N ALA A 741 -10.96 4.41 -44.02
CA ALA A 741 -12.38 4.60 -43.74
C ALA A 741 -12.60 5.60 -42.60
N LEU A 742 -11.80 5.50 -41.52
CA LEU A 742 -11.80 6.46 -40.41
C LEU A 742 -11.58 7.89 -40.90
N HIS A 743 -10.52 8.09 -41.69
CA HIS A 743 -10.17 9.40 -42.25
C HIS A 743 -11.29 10.00 -43.12
N ALA A 744 -12.03 9.16 -43.86
CA ALA A 744 -13.07 9.61 -44.76
C ALA A 744 -14.27 10.26 -44.03
N ARG A 745 -14.49 9.95 -42.75
CA ARG A 745 -15.63 10.45 -41.97
C ARG A 745 -15.45 11.90 -41.55
N HIS A 746 -14.41 12.19 -40.77
CA HIS A 746 -14.16 13.51 -40.18
C HIS A 746 -12.78 14.11 -40.51
N GLY A 747 -12.01 13.47 -41.40
CA GLY A 747 -10.68 13.94 -41.78
C GLY A 747 -9.59 13.67 -40.74
N THR A 748 -9.89 12.94 -39.66
CA THR A 748 -8.93 12.59 -38.63
C THR A 748 -7.80 11.73 -39.22
N VAL A 749 -6.56 12.04 -38.89
CA VAL A 749 -5.38 11.40 -39.49
C VAL A 749 -4.78 10.44 -38.49
N TYR A 750 -4.96 9.14 -38.76
CA TYR A 750 -4.35 8.08 -37.95
C TYR A 750 -3.05 7.59 -38.56
N THR A 751 -2.06 7.32 -37.70
CA THR A 751 -0.91 6.48 -38.06
C THR A 751 -1.20 5.02 -37.69
N TYR A 752 -0.51 4.07 -38.32
CA TYR A 752 -0.74 2.65 -38.05
C TYR A 752 0.51 1.81 -38.27
N GLY A 753 0.59 0.68 -37.55
CA GLY A 753 1.70 -0.27 -37.64
C GLY A 753 1.92 -1.05 -36.34
N PRO A 754 3.02 -1.83 -36.24
CA PRO A 754 3.38 -2.53 -35.02
C PRO A 754 3.56 -1.58 -33.84
N VAL A 755 3.14 -1.98 -32.63
CA VAL A 755 3.31 -1.18 -31.41
C VAL A 755 4.77 -0.73 -31.24
N TYR A 756 5.74 -1.66 -31.35
CA TYR A 756 7.18 -1.36 -31.15
C TYR A 756 7.68 -0.18 -31.99
N SER A 757 7.28 -0.11 -33.27
CA SER A 757 7.83 0.85 -34.24
C SER A 757 6.97 2.10 -34.41
N THR A 758 5.66 1.98 -34.24
CA THR A 758 4.72 3.09 -34.41
C THR A 758 4.68 3.99 -33.19
N ILE A 759 4.47 3.42 -31.99
CA ILE A 759 4.42 4.19 -30.74
C ILE A 759 5.76 4.11 -30.01
N TYR A 760 6.06 2.99 -29.35
CA TYR A 760 7.31 2.71 -28.63
C TYR A 760 7.42 1.23 -28.26
N PRO A 761 8.65 0.73 -27.98
CA PRO A 761 8.88 -0.61 -27.43
C PRO A 761 8.24 -0.81 -26.05
N THR A 762 7.50 -1.90 -25.86
CA THR A 762 6.80 -2.19 -24.59
C THR A 762 6.49 -3.69 -24.41
N THR A 763 6.26 -4.13 -23.17
CA THR A 763 5.97 -5.53 -22.80
C THR A 763 4.67 -5.64 -22.01
N GLY A 764 4.11 -6.85 -21.92
CA GLY A 764 2.96 -7.13 -21.05
C GLY A 764 1.65 -6.44 -21.45
N ILE A 765 1.43 -6.19 -22.75
CA ILE A 765 0.21 -5.52 -23.27
C ILE A 765 -0.87 -6.53 -23.69
N SER A 766 -2.15 -6.16 -23.57
CA SER A 766 -3.31 -7.03 -23.81
C SER A 766 -3.36 -7.60 -25.24
N ALA A 767 -3.18 -6.74 -26.25
CA ALA A 767 -3.25 -7.13 -27.66
C ALA A 767 -2.15 -8.12 -28.09
N ASP A 768 -0.93 -7.96 -27.54
CA ASP A 768 0.16 -8.93 -27.76
C ASP A 768 -0.19 -10.26 -27.09
N TRP A 769 -0.74 -10.23 -25.87
CA TRP A 769 -1.09 -11.44 -25.12
C TRP A 769 -2.16 -12.25 -25.84
N VAL A 770 -3.23 -11.60 -26.31
CA VAL A 770 -4.27 -12.30 -27.07
C VAL A 770 -3.73 -12.88 -28.37
N HIS A 771 -2.87 -12.14 -29.08
CA HIS A 771 -2.24 -12.64 -30.29
C HIS A 771 -1.36 -13.86 -30.01
N TYR A 772 -0.56 -13.81 -28.95
CA TYR A 772 0.32 -14.89 -28.52
C TYR A 772 -0.45 -16.12 -28.01
N ALA A 773 -1.36 -15.92 -27.07
CA ALA A 773 -2.05 -16.99 -26.36
C ALA A 773 -3.12 -17.67 -27.23
N LEU A 774 -3.87 -16.89 -28.03
CA LEU A 774 -4.98 -17.40 -28.84
C LEU A 774 -4.65 -17.57 -30.32
N GLY A 775 -3.58 -16.96 -30.83
CA GLY A 775 -3.22 -17.01 -32.25
C GLY A 775 -4.18 -16.22 -33.15
N ILE A 776 -4.97 -15.30 -32.59
CA ILE A 776 -5.92 -14.45 -33.33
C ILE A 776 -5.35 -13.04 -33.52
N PRO A 777 -5.81 -12.26 -34.52
CA PRO A 777 -5.49 -10.84 -34.64
C PRO A 777 -5.84 -10.02 -33.38
N GLY A 778 -4.87 -9.21 -32.92
CA GLY A 778 -5.06 -8.19 -31.89
C GLY A 778 -4.78 -6.80 -32.46
N PHE A 779 -5.65 -5.83 -32.19
CA PHE A 779 -5.47 -4.43 -32.56
C PHE A 779 -5.70 -3.51 -31.36
N THR A 780 -5.08 -2.33 -31.38
CA THR A 780 -5.26 -1.29 -30.36
C THR A 780 -5.52 0.05 -31.04
N TYR A 781 -6.64 0.69 -30.70
CA TYR A 781 -6.91 2.07 -31.10
C TYR A 781 -6.43 3.03 -30.02
N GLU A 782 -5.64 4.03 -30.41
CA GLU A 782 -5.35 5.22 -29.63
C GLU A 782 -6.19 6.37 -30.20
N PHE A 783 -7.26 6.75 -29.51
CA PHE A 783 -8.24 7.71 -30.00
C PHE A 783 -7.69 9.14 -30.16
N ARG A 784 -8.52 10.02 -30.71
CA ARG A 784 -8.14 11.38 -31.04
C ARG A 784 -7.87 12.26 -29.82
N ASN A 785 -6.91 13.16 -29.97
CA ASN A 785 -6.46 14.12 -28.95
C ASN A 785 -6.83 15.59 -29.25
N MET A 786 -7.57 15.81 -30.34
CA MET A 786 -8.00 17.14 -30.76
C MET A 786 -9.30 17.10 -31.54
N ASN A 787 -10.04 18.21 -31.47
CA ASN A 787 -11.24 18.42 -32.27
C ASN A 787 -10.82 18.80 -33.69
N THR A 788 -11.15 17.97 -34.67
CA THR A 788 -10.74 18.16 -36.07
C THR A 788 -11.45 19.33 -36.76
N GLU A 789 -12.61 19.75 -36.27
CA GLU A 789 -13.37 20.88 -36.82
C GLU A 789 -12.84 22.22 -36.31
N THR A 790 -12.55 22.32 -35.00
CA THR A 790 -12.13 23.57 -34.36
C THR A 790 -10.61 23.72 -34.25
N GLY A 791 -9.88 22.61 -34.30
CA GLY A 791 -8.44 22.53 -34.01
C GLY A 791 -8.10 22.59 -32.51
N GLU A 792 -9.09 22.53 -31.63
CA GLU A 792 -8.89 22.56 -30.18
C GLU A 792 -8.17 21.30 -29.69
N TYR A 793 -7.05 21.48 -29.01
CA TYR A 793 -6.29 20.41 -28.37
C TYR A 793 -6.87 20.10 -26.98
N TYR A 794 -7.04 18.82 -26.68
CA TYR A 794 -7.48 18.36 -25.37
C TYR A 794 -6.70 17.17 -24.82
N GLY A 795 -5.72 16.62 -25.57
CA GLY A 795 -4.95 15.47 -25.11
C GLY A 795 -5.84 14.27 -24.84
N GLY A 796 -5.76 13.71 -23.62
CA GLY A 796 -6.67 12.64 -23.16
C GLY A 796 -7.99 13.13 -22.53
N LEU A 797 -8.29 14.43 -22.56
CA LEU A 797 -9.43 15.05 -21.87
C LEU A 797 -10.51 15.52 -22.84
N ALA A 798 -10.94 14.61 -23.72
CA ALA A 798 -11.86 14.96 -24.80
C ALA A 798 -13.20 15.46 -24.22
N PRO A 799 -13.67 16.67 -24.58
CA PRO A 799 -14.96 17.15 -24.11
C PRO A 799 -16.09 16.22 -24.60
N PRO A 800 -17.23 16.13 -23.89
CA PRO A 800 -18.29 15.16 -24.22
C PRO A 800 -18.83 15.26 -25.66
N ASP A 801 -18.81 16.46 -26.26
CA ASP A 801 -19.19 16.67 -27.66
C ASP A 801 -18.25 15.93 -28.66
N GLN A 802 -17.12 15.42 -28.18
CA GLN A 802 -16.19 14.59 -28.94
C GLN A 802 -16.44 13.08 -28.80
N ILE A 803 -17.37 12.62 -27.96
CA ILE A 803 -17.69 11.19 -27.85
C ILE A 803 -18.25 10.68 -29.17
N GLN A 804 -19.32 11.29 -29.67
CA GLN A 804 -20.00 10.83 -30.87
C GLN A 804 -19.13 10.91 -32.14
N PRO A 805 -18.44 12.03 -32.46
CA PRO A 805 -17.68 12.06 -33.70
C PRO A 805 -16.48 11.09 -33.68
N ASN A 806 -15.87 10.81 -32.51
CA ASN A 806 -14.86 9.75 -32.38
C ASN A 806 -15.47 8.36 -32.64
N ALA A 807 -16.61 8.08 -32.01
CA ALA A 807 -17.26 6.79 -32.14
C ALA A 807 -17.75 6.53 -33.58
N GLU A 808 -18.21 7.56 -34.30
CA GLU A 808 -18.62 7.46 -35.71
C GLU A 808 -17.45 7.07 -36.63
N GLU A 809 -16.31 7.76 -36.53
CA GLU A 809 -15.16 7.47 -37.39
C GLU A 809 -14.51 6.12 -37.05
N VAL A 810 -14.49 5.73 -35.78
CA VAL A 810 -14.03 4.41 -35.34
C VAL A 810 -14.99 3.32 -35.83
N LEU A 811 -16.30 3.55 -35.82
CA LEU A 811 -17.25 2.56 -36.34
C LEU A 811 -17.11 2.38 -37.86
N ASP A 812 -16.92 3.46 -38.63
CA ASP A 812 -16.60 3.38 -40.06
C ASP A 812 -15.27 2.63 -40.29
N SER A 813 -14.28 2.84 -39.41
CA SER A 813 -13.02 2.07 -39.37
C SER A 813 -13.26 0.57 -39.19
N LEU A 814 -14.11 0.19 -38.24
CA LEU A 814 -14.41 -1.21 -37.93
C LEU A 814 -15.16 -1.91 -39.05
N VAL A 815 -16.03 -1.22 -39.78
CA VAL A 815 -16.67 -1.76 -40.98
C VAL A 815 -15.60 -2.19 -42.00
N ALA A 816 -14.67 -1.29 -42.33
CA ALA A 816 -13.60 -1.58 -43.28
C ALA A 816 -12.61 -2.64 -42.76
N LEU A 817 -12.30 -2.61 -41.45
CA LEU A 817 -11.46 -3.60 -40.78
C LEU A 817 -12.04 -5.01 -40.96
N VAL A 818 -13.33 -5.19 -40.62
CA VAL A 818 -14.01 -6.49 -40.70
C VAL A 818 -14.18 -6.94 -42.15
N GLU A 819 -14.48 -6.04 -43.09
CA GLU A 819 -14.56 -6.36 -44.51
C GLU A 819 -13.22 -6.88 -45.05
N LYS A 820 -12.13 -6.17 -44.76
CA LYS A 820 -10.78 -6.58 -45.19
C LYS A 820 -10.33 -7.87 -44.49
N ALA A 821 -10.60 -8.01 -43.20
CA ALA A 821 -10.33 -9.23 -42.46
C ALA A 821 -11.07 -10.45 -43.03
N THR A 822 -12.33 -10.25 -43.44
CA THR A 822 -13.15 -11.29 -44.09
C THR A 822 -12.57 -11.68 -45.45
N GLU A 823 -12.16 -10.71 -46.27
CA GLU A 823 -11.48 -10.95 -47.56
C GLU A 823 -10.21 -11.80 -47.39
N LEU A 824 -9.45 -11.54 -46.33
CA LEU A 824 -8.21 -12.25 -45.99
C LEU A 824 -8.43 -13.58 -45.25
N GLY A 825 -9.69 -13.94 -44.95
CA GLY A 825 -10.05 -15.23 -44.35
C GLY A 825 -10.04 -15.29 -42.81
N TYR A 826 -9.84 -14.15 -42.13
CA TYR A 826 -9.80 -14.06 -40.65
C TYR A 826 -11.18 -14.08 -39.97
N MET A 827 -12.26 -14.14 -40.75
CA MET A 827 -13.64 -14.15 -40.24
C MET A 827 -14.39 -15.44 -40.61
N THR A 828 -13.67 -16.56 -40.77
CA THR A 828 -14.22 -17.83 -41.27
C THR A 828 -14.19 -18.96 -40.24
N GLU A 829 -15.14 -19.90 -40.34
CA GLU A 829 -15.12 -21.14 -39.53
C GLU A 829 -13.85 -22.00 -39.76
N GLU A 830 -13.26 -21.92 -40.96
CA GLU A 830 -12.09 -22.70 -41.34
C GLU A 830 -10.84 -22.27 -40.57
N GLN A 831 -10.68 -20.96 -40.30
CA GLN A 831 -9.63 -20.44 -39.42
C GLN A 831 -9.82 -20.90 -37.98
N LEU A 832 -11.05 -20.82 -37.43
CA LEU A 832 -11.37 -21.33 -36.09
C LEU A 832 -11.06 -22.83 -35.97
N LYS A 833 -11.34 -23.62 -37.03
CA LYS A 833 -10.97 -25.05 -37.09
C LYS A 833 -9.46 -25.26 -37.20
N ALA A 834 -8.74 -24.43 -37.95
CA ALA A 834 -7.28 -24.50 -38.05
C ALA A 834 -6.60 -24.20 -36.71
N LEU A 835 -7.05 -23.17 -35.99
CA LEU A 835 -6.57 -22.83 -34.64
C LEU A 835 -6.86 -23.96 -33.62
N LYS A 836 -8.06 -24.57 -33.69
CA LYS A 836 -8.40 -25.77 -32.91
C LYS A 836 -7.52 -26.98 -33.23
N GLY A 837 -7.05 -27.11 -34.48
CA GLY A 837 -6.14 -28.17 -34.92
C GLY A 837 -4.70 -27.98 -34.45
N ILE A 838 -4.20 -26.74 -34.39
CA ILE A 838 -2.80 -26.42 -34.02
C ILE A 838 -2.47 -26.84 -32.58
N ARG A 839 -3.39 -26.70 -31.61
CA ARG A 839 -3.14 -27.11 -30.21
C ARG A 839 -3.22 -28.62 -29.94
N THR A 840 -3.69 -29.43 -30.90
CA THR A 840 -3.64 -30.91 -30.76
C THR A 840 -2.27 -31.51 -31.13
N GLY A 841 -1.37 -30.71 -31.72
CA GLY A 841 0.01 -31.08 -31.97
C GLY A 841 0.93 -30.36 -30.99
N ALA A 842 1.57 -31.10 -30.09
CA ALA A 842 2.69 -30.60 -29.31
C ALA A 842 3.76 -30.03 -30.26
N ASN A 843 3.94 -28.71 -30.26
CA ASN A 843 5.12 -27.99 -30.76
C ASN A 843 5.04 -26.54 -30.27
N SER A 844 5.55 -26.31 -29.08
CA SER A 844 6.00 -25.00 -28.60
C SER A 844 7.12 -24.50 -29.51
N TYR A 845 6.92 -23.35 -30.16
CA TYR A 845 7.99 -22.67 -30.88
C TYR A 845 8.84 -21.91 -29.85
N GLU A 846 10.01 -22.46 -29.53
CA GLU A 846 11.15 -21.74 -28.94
C GLU A 846 11.78 -20.80 -30.00
N TYR A 847 12.40 -19.69 -29.55
CA TYR A 847 13.45 -18.82 -30.16
C TYR A 847 13.14 -17.34 -29.77
N PHE A 848 14.01 -16.49 -29.18
CA PHE A 848 15.47 -16.32 -29.18
C PHE A 848 16.00 -15.70 -27.85
N GLU A 849 17.30 -15.88 -27.60
CA GLU A 849 18.14 -15.38 -26.49
C GLU A 849 18.28 -13.85 -26.40
N GLU A 850 18.41 -13.33 -25.17
CA GLU A 850 18.72 -11.92 -24.86
C GLU A 850 20.23 -11.56 -24.95
N PRO A 851 20.59 -10.31 -25.27
CA PRO A 851 21.98 -9.87 -25.41
C PRO A 851 22.63 -9.46 -24.08
N GLN A 852 23.78 -10.06 -23.76
CA GLN A 852 24.64 -9.69 -22.63
C GLN A 852 25.44 -8.40 -22.87
N ARG A 853 25.67 -7.58 -21.82
CA ARG A 853 26.95 -6.85 -21.52
C ARG A 853 27.00 -6.28 -20.09
N THR A 854 28.09 -6.53 -19.35
CA THR A 854 28.94 -5.49 -18.72
C THR A 854 30.35 -6.07 -18.48
N GLY A 855 31.36 -5.48 -19.11
CA GLY A 855 32.75 -5.94 -19.03
C GLY A 855 33.53 -5.31 -17.87
N GLN A 856 33.39 -5.85 -16.65
CA GLN A 856 34.30 -5.52 -15.53
C GLN A 856 34.71 -6.77 -14.74
N SER A 857 35.97 -6.81 -14.31
CA SER A 857 36.57 -7.89 -13.53
C SER A 857 36.14 -7.84 -12.05
N VAL A 858 35.92 -9.01 -11.46
CA VAL A 858 35.48 -9.17 -10.07
C VAL A 858 36.25 -10.31 -9.36
N ASP A 859 36.65 -10.10 -8.11
CA ASP A 859 37.22 -11.13 -7.23
C ASP A 859 36.16 -11.85 -6.37
N ILE A 860 36.37 -13.14 -6.10
CA ILE A 860 35.42 -14.06 -5.42
C ILE A 860 36.01 -14.57 -4.10
N LEU A 861 35.21 -14.63 -3.03
CA LEU A 861 35.60 -15.16 -1.72
C LEU A 861 35.28 -16.66 -1.64
N VAL A 862 36.29 -17.51 -1.45
CA VAL A 862 36.13 -18.99 -1.46
C VAL A 862 36.20 -19.55 -0.03
N PRO A 863 35.22 -20.36 0.41
CA PRO A 863 35.26 -21.02 1.71
C PRO A 863 36.47 -21.96 1.85
N PRO A 864 37.14 -22.04 3.03
CA PRO A 864 38.42 -22.77 3.18
C PRO A 864 38.38 -24.26 2.85
N HIS A 865 37.21 -24.90 2.90
CA HIS A 865 37.05 -26.31 2.59
C HIS A 865 36.95 -26.60 1.09
N LEU A 866 36.65 -25.58 0.27
CA LEU A 866 36.60 -25.64 -1.21
C LEU A 866 37.89 -25.10 -1.85
N GLU A 867 38.83 -24.61 -1.02
CA GLU A 867 40.04 -23.89 -1.45
C GLU A 867 40.98 -24.75 -2.32
N LYS A 868 40.98 -26.08 -2.14
CA LYS A 868 41.80 -27.01 -2.95
C LYS A 868 41.22 -27.31 -4.33
N ASP A 869 39.90 -27.31 -4.47
CA ASP A 869 39.23 -27.58 -5.74
C ASP A 869 39.16 -26.30 -6.59
N PHE A 870 39.07 -25.15 -5.92
CA PHE A 870 39.09 -23.84 -6.56
C PHE A 870 40.36 -23.60 -7.37
N ASP A 871 41.55 -23.96 -6.86
CA ASP A 871 42.80 -23.74 -7.59
C ASP A 871 42.87 -24.57 -8.90
N SER A 872 42.31 -25.79 -8.92
CA SER A 872 42.26 -26.64 -10.13
C SER A 872 41.23 -26.14 -11.15
N ILE A 873 40.11 -25.61 -10.67
CA ILE A 873 39.01 -25.11 -11.50
C ILE A 873 39.35 -23.71 -12.04
N ALA A 874 40.00 -22.86 -11.23
CA ALA A 874 40.49 -21.55 -11.63
C ALA A 874 41.56 -21.66 -12.72
N GLU A 875 42.46 -22.66 -12.64
CA GLU A 875 43.44 -22.95 -13.69
C GLU A 875 42.78 -23.38 -15.02
N THR A 876 41.72 -24.18 -14.94
CA THR A 876 40.98 -24.66 -16.12
C THR A 876 40.22 -23.52 -16.82
N ASN A 877 39.77 -22.53 -16.04
CA ASN A 877 38.97 -21.40 -16.53
C ASN A 877 39.74 -20.07 -16.58
N LYS A 878 41.08 -20.10 -16.47
CA LYS A 878 41.99 -18.95 -16.59
C LYS A 878 41.71 -17.77 -15.64
N LEU A 879 41.17 -18.04 -14.45
CA LEU A 879 40.93 -17.02 -13.42
C LEU A 879 42.23 -16.68 -12.67
N SER A 880 42.54 -15.40 -12.48
CA SER A 880 43.80 -14.96 -11.83
C SER A 880 43.57 -14.52 -10.38
N ARG A 881 44.49 -14.90 -9.48
CA ARG A 881 44.38 -14.65 -8.03
C ARG A 881 45.07 -13.33 -7.65
N LYS A 882 44.36 -12.18 -7.66
CA LYS A 882 44.95 -10.91 -7.17
C LYS A 882 43.96 -9.91 -6.50
N LEU A 883 43.91 -10.05 -5.18
CA LEU A 883 43.32 -9.30 -4.04
C LEU A 883 43.68 -7.77 -3.99
N ILE A 884 42.93 -6.78 -3.45
CA ILE A 884 41.71 -6.53 -2.60
C ILE A 884 41.14 -5.13 -3.05
N VAL A 885 39.88 -4.74 -2.81
CA VAL A 885 39.41 -3.87 -1.70
C VAL A 885 37.87 -3.81 -1.65
N GLU A 886 37.38 -4.10 -0.43
CA GLU A 886 36.04 -3.86 0.11
C GLU A 886 35.52 -2.44 -0.18
N ASN A 887 34.20 -2.28 -0.27
CA ASN A 887 33.43 -1.05 -0.49
C ASN A 887 33.10 -0.66 -1.95
N PHE A 888 32.49 -1.57 -2.69
CA PHE A 888 31.80 -1.23 -3.95
C PHE A 888 30.59 -0.29 -3.73
N GLN A 889 30.02 -0.23 -2.52
CA GLN A 889 28.99 0.74 -2.17
C GLN A 889 29.54 2.19 -2.06
N GLU A 890 30.84 2.37 -1.81
CA GLU A 890 31.46 3.70 -1.61
C GLU A 890 32.06 4.27 -2.92
N LEU A 891 32.13 3.46 -3.98
CA LEU A 891 32.58 3.84 -5.33
C LEU A 891 31.42 4.15 -6.28
N VAL A 892 30.24 3.58 -6.05
CA VAL A 892 28.99 4.03 -6.71
C VAL A 892 28.66 5.48 -6.32
N ASP A 893 29.08 5.90 -5.12
CA ASP A 893 28.83 7.24 -4.59
C ASP A 893 29.89 8.29 -4.98
N LYS A 894 30.91 7.95 -5.78
CA LYS A 894 31.91 8.93 -6.25
C LYS A 894 32.34 8.73 -7.71
N GLU A 895 31.89 9.69 -8.52
CA GLU A 895 32.53 10.18 -9.76
C GLU A 895 32.23 9.46 -11.11
N ARG A 896 31.44 10.17 -11.95
CA ARG A 896 31.68 10.31 -13.43
C ARG A 896 33.14 10.81 -13.66
N PRO A 897 33.79 10.83 -14.87
CA PRO A 897 33.43 10.44 -16.24
C PRO A 897 34.59 9.73 -17.04
N ASN A 898 34.35 9.42 -18.32
CA ASN A 898 35.27 9.21 -19.45
C ASN A 898 36.81 9.39 -19.25
N ALA A 899 37.57 8.35 -19.61
CA ALA A 899 38.68 8.32 -20.57
C ALA A 899 39.75 7.29 -20.15
N VAL A 900 40.09 6.34 -21.04
CA VAL A 900 41.41 6.17 -21.68
C VAL A 900 41.32 4.97 -22.63
N GLU A 901 41.82 5.21 -23.85
CA GLU A 901 41.97 4.31 -25.00
C GLU A 901 42.92 3.12 -24.74
N ASP A 902 42.70 2.09 -25.55
CA ASP A 902 43.65 1.12 -26.12
C ASP A 902 44.75 0.51 -25.22
N ASP A 903 44.70 -0.81 -25.03
CA ASP A 903 45.64 -1.68 -25.75
C ASP A 903 45.25 -3.17 -25.73
N GLU A 904 45.48 -3.73 -26.91
CA GLU A 904 45.39 -5.07 -27.49
C GLU A 904 45.37 -6.34 -26.59
N GLU A 905 44.53 -7.28 -27.04
CA GLU A 905 44.66 -8.74 -26.94
C GLU A 905 44.17 -9.46 -25.66
N PHE A 906 42.88 -9.29 -25.31
CA PHE A 906 42.13 -10.27 -24.51
C PHE A 906 40.67 -10.38 -25.03
N GLY A 907 40.25 -11.60 -25.38
CA GLY A 907 38.86 -11.89 -25.77
C GLY A 907 37.94 -11.79 -24.55
N TRP A 908 36.96 -10.90 -24.61
CA TRP A 908 36.00 -10.61 -23.54
C TRP A 908 34.92 -11.68 -23.35
N ASP A 909 34.92 -12.75 -24.15
CA ASP A 909 33.87 -13.79 -24.15
C ASP A 909 34.03 -14.85 -23.03
N ASP A 910 35.11 -14.81 -22.24
CA ASP A 910 35.42 -15.80 -21.19
C ASP A 910 35.07 -15.33 -19.74
N TYR A 911 34.41 -14.17 -19.54
CA TYR A 911 34.03 -13.69 -18.19
C TYR A 911 32.55 -13.95 -17.88
N HIS A 912 32.28 -14.79 -16.87
CA HIS A 912 30.96 -14.93 -16.23
C HIS A 912 30.67 -13.71 -15.34
N SER A 913 29.42 -13.23 -15.26
CA SER A 913 29.05 -12.17 -14.30
C SER A 913 29.15 -12.67 -12.85
N ILE A 914 29.29 -11.77 -11.86
CA ILE A 914 29.17 -12.12 -10.42
C ILE A 914 27.95 -13.00 -10.18
N ASP A 915 26.81 -12.63 -10.77
CA ASP A 915 25.55 -13.32 -10.56
C ASP A 915 25.55 -14.70 -11.20
N THR A 916 26.24 -14.87 -12.33
CA THR A 916 26.42 -16.18 -12.98
C THR A 916 27.38 -17.05 -12.18
N ILE A 917 28.44 -16.50 -11.59
CA ILE A 917 29.38 -17.25 -10.75
C ILE A 917 28.74 -17.60 -9.41
N ASN A 918 27.98 -16.69 -8.81
CA ASN A 918 27.20 -16.95 -7.61
C ASN A 918 26.11 -17.98 -7.89
N ALA A 919 25.35 -17.86 -8.98
CA ALA A 919 24.37 -18.87 -9.41
C ALA A 919 25.04 -20.21 -9.73
N TRP A 920 26.28 -20.21 -10.22
CA TRP A 920 27.05 -21.42 -10.47
C TRP A 920 27.59 -22.06 -9.17
N LEU A 921 28.02 -21.27 -8.19
CA LEU A 921 28.41 -21.72 -6.86
C LEU A 921 27.19 -22.22 -6.06
N TYR A 922 26.07 -21.49 -6.09
CA TYR A 922 24.80 -21.93 -5.54
C TYR A 922 24.26 -23.17 -6.24
N SER A 923 24.44 -23.31 -7.56
CA SER A 923 24.04 -24.54 -8.26
C SER A 923 24.97 -25.72 -7.95
N LEU A 924 26.25 -25.50 -7.61
CA LEU A 924 27.13 -26.55 -7.09
C LEU A 924 26.74 -26.99 -5.67
N GLU A 925 26.29 -26.08 -4.81
CA GLU A 925 25.75 -26.38 -3.47
C GLU A 925 24.41 -27.13 -3.58
N ALA A 926 23.52 -26.70 -4.49
CA ALA A 926 22.25 -27.36 -4.79
C ALA A 926 22.44 -28.74 -5.45
N LEU A 927 23.43 -28.91 -6.34
CA LEU A 927 23.80 -30.20 -6.93
C LEU A 927 24.32 -31.19 -5.88
N TYR A 928 24.94 -30.72 -4.80
CA TYR A 928 25.42 -31.59 -3.73
C TYR A 928 24.25 -32.11 -2.86
N ASP A 929 23.23 -31.29 -2.63
CA ASP A 929 22.03 -31.66 -1.84
C ASP A 929 21.03 -32.52 -2.66
N GLU A 930 20.98 -32.36 -4.00
CA GLU A 930 20.12 -33.16 -4.87
C GLU A 930 20.59 -34.63 -4.99
N VAL A 931 21.91 -34.86 -5.00
CA VAL A 931 22.50 -36.21 -5.07
C VAL A 931 22.23 -37.01 -3.79
N THR A 932 22.32 -36.40 -2.62
CA THR A 932 22.08 -37.06 -1.32
C THR A 932 20.60 -37.35 -1.07
N VAL A 933 19.69 -36.48 -1.52
CA VAL A 933 18.24 -36.71 -1.44
C VAL A 933 17.81 -37.89 -2.33
N MET A 934 18.41 -38.03 -3.50
CA MET A 934 18.14 -39.16 -4.41
C MET A 934 18.60 -40.51 -3.82
N GLU A 935 19.68 -40.55 -3.04
CA GLU A 935 20.08 -41.78 -2.33
C GLU A 935 19.05 -42.21 -1.26
N ILE A 936 18.43 -41.24 -0.57
CA ILE A 936 17.36 -41.52 0.41
C ILE A 936 16.13 -42.06 -0.31
N ALA A 937 15.75 -41.46 -1.44
CA ALA A 937 14.61 -41.89 -2.24
C ALA A 937 14.80 -43.31 -2.80
N GLU A 938 16.00 -43.64 -3.29
CA GLU A 938 16.33 -44.98 -3.80
C GLU A 938 16.22 -46.05 -2.70
N ALA A 939 16.81 -45.80 -1.52
CA ALA A 939 16.75 -46.73 -0.40
C ALA A 939 15.31 -46.97 0.07
N THR A 940 14.52 -45.90 0.07
CA THR A 940 13.10 -45.91 0.46
C THR A 940 12.27 -46.75 -0.51
N VAL A 941 12.40 -46.51 -1.82
CA VAL A 941 11.67 -47.28 -2.84
C VAL A 941 12.10 -48.74 -2.84
N THR A 942 13.39 -49.03 -2.70
CA THR A 942 13.88 -50.41 -2.63
C THR A 942 13.21 -51.20 -1.50
N ALA A 943 13.05 -50.59 -0.32
CA ALA A 943 12.35 -51.21 0.80
C ALA A 943 10.85 -51.39 0.54
N LEU A 944 10.21 -50.41 -0.08
CA LEU A 944 8.79 -50.42 -0.44
C LEU A 944 8.49 -51.56 -1.45
N GLN A 945 9.41 -51.82 -2.39
CA GLN A 945 9.27 -52.91 -3.37
C GLN A 945 9.55 -54.31 -2.78
N ALA A 946 10.31 -54.41 -1.69
CA ALA A 946 10.89 -55.69 -1.24
C ALA A 946 9.87 -56.71 -0.71
N ARG A 947 8.79 -56.25 -0.06
CA ARG A 947 7.86 -57.16 0.64
C ARG A 947 6.90 -57.88 -0.31
N TYR A 948 6.33 -57.16 -1.28
CA TYR A 948 5.29 -57.70 -2.16
C TYR A 948 5.64 -57.63 -3.66
N GLY A 949 6.83 -57.15 -4.02
CA GLY A 949 7.27 -57.05 -5.41
C GLY A 949 6.54 -55.98 -6.22
N THR A 950 5.84 -55.05 -5.58
CA THR A 950 5.23 -53.88 -6.22
C THR A 950 6.32 -53.06 -6.91
N VAL A 951 6.02 -52.46 -8.06
CA VAL A 951 6.99 -51.63 -8.79
C VAL A 951 6.70 -50.16 -8.55
N TYR A 952 7.70 -49.43 -8.06
CA TYR A 952 7.64 -47.99 -7.81
C TYR A 952 8.74 -47.27 -8.58
N THR A 953 8.48 -46.02 -8.94
CA THR A 953 9.45 -45.09 -9.50
C THR A 953 9.74 -43.99 -8.48
N TYR A 954 10.95 -43.44 -8.51
CA TYR A 954 11.36 -42.31 -7.67
C TYR A 954 12.13 -41.28 -8.47
N GLY A 955 12.09 -40.04 -8.00
CA GLY A 955 12.76 -38.89 -8.59
C GLY A 955 12.09 -37.59 -8.16
N PRO A 956 12.52 -36.45 -8.71
CA PRO A 956 11.84 -35.18 -8.52
C PRO A 956 10.36 -35.28 -8.89
N ILE A 957 9.48 -34.60 -8.13
CA ILE A 957 8.02 -34.62 -8.38
C ILE A 957 7.72 -34.22 -9.83
N TYR A 958 8.38 -33.16 -10.28
CA TYR A 958 8.27 -32.62 -11.64
C TYR A 958 8.42 -33.68 -12.73
N SER A 959 9.42 -34.56 -12.60
CA SER A 959 9.77 -35.56 -13.62
C SER A 959 9.15 -36.94 -13.36
N THR A 960 8.75 -37.23 -12.13
CA THR A 960 8.25 -38.57 -11.74
C THR A 960 6.73 -38.66 -11.79
N ILE A 961 6.02 -37.58 -11.45
CA ILE A 961 4.55 -37.56 -11.42
C ILE A 961 4.04 -36.61 -12.51
N TYR A 962 4.24 -35.31 -12.32
CA TYR A 962 3.95 -34.24 -13.29
C TYR A 962 4.56 -32.92 -12.79
N PRO A 963 4.78 -31.94 -13.68
CA PRO A 963 5.15 -30.58 -13.30
C PRO A 963 4.17 -29.96 -12.30
N ALA A 964 4.65 -29.62 -11.11
CA ALA A 964 3.86 -28.97 -10.07
C ALA A 964 4.71 -27.89 -9.38
N THR A 965 4.10 -26.77 -9.02
CA THR A 965 4.70 -25.71 -8.19
C THR A 965 3.91 -25.58 -6.88
N GLY A 966 4.59 -25.24 -5.79
CA GLY A 966 3.95 -25.08 -4.47
C GLY A 966 3.58 -26.38 -3.76
N SER A 967 4.24 -27.50 -4.08
CA SER A 967 3.99 -28.76 -3.37
C SER A 967 4.47 -28.69 -1.92
N SER A 968 3.88 -29.50 -1.02
CA SER A 968 4.30 -29.51 0.39
C SER A 968 5.81 -29.82 0.56
N PRO A 969 6.42 -30.74 -0.21
CA PRO A 969 7.87 -30.93 -0.21
C PRO A 969 8.67 -29.68 -0.65
N ASP A 970 8.22 -28.98 -1.70
CA ASP A 970 8.92 -27.78 -2.18
C ASP A 970 8.86 -26.65 -1.14
N TRP A 971 7.69 -26.46 -0.50
CA TRP A 971 7.54 -25.47 0.56
C TRP A 971 8.42 -25.80 1.77
N VAL A 972 8.48 -27.05 2.20
CA VAL A 972 9.31 -27.48 3.35
C VAL A 972 10.79 -27.31 3.04
N HIS A 973 11.23 -27.69 1.84
CA HIS A 973 12.62 -27.53 1.44
C HIS A 973 13.01 -26.05 1.35
N TYR A 974 12.20 -25.23 0.68
CA TYR A 974 12.47 -23.81 0.52
C TYR A 974 12.40 -23.02 1.84
N THR A 975 11.41 -23.32 2.68
CA THR A 975 11.15 -22.54 3.91
C THR A 975 12.02 -22.98 5.08
N LEU A 976 12.26 -24.28 5.21
CA LEU A 976 12.91 -24.86 6.39
C LEU A 976 14.29 -25.46 6.09
N GLY A 977 14.70 -25.54 4.82
CA GLY A 977 16.00 -26.09 4.43
C GLY A 977 16.16 -27.59 4.71
N ILE A 978 15.05 -28.34 4.78
CA ILE A 978 15.05 -29.79 5.04
C ILE A 978 14.41 -30.57 3.89
N PRO A 979 14.88 -31.79 3.57
CA PRO A 979 14.35 -32.56 2.44
C PRO A 979 12.93 -33.08 2.71
N GLY A 980 12.03 -32.91 1.74
CA GLY A 980 10.65 -33.39 1.78
C GLY A 980 10.44 -34.58 0.83
N PHE A 981 9.57 -35.54 1.22
CA PHE A 981 9.22 -36.71 0.41
C PHE A 981 7.70 -36.93 0.39
N THR A 982 7.16 -37.28 -0.78
CA THR A 982 5.74 -37.65 -0.98
C THR A 982 5.64 -39.06 -1.55
N TYR A 983 4.61 -39.80 -1.16
CA TYR A 983 4.34 -41.17 -1.63
C TYR A 983 3.00 -41.26 -2.34
N GLU A 984 2.97 -41.88 -3.51
CA GLU A 984 1.74 -42.35 -4.16
C GLU A 984 1.58 -43.84 -3.88
N PHE A 985 0.45 -44.24 -3.27
CA PHE A 985 0.26 -45.64 -2.86
C PHE A 985 -0.13 -46.54 -4.03
N ARG A 986 0.05 -47.86 -3.82
CA ARG A 986 -0.27 -48.89 -4.81
C ARG A 986 -1.70 -48.74 -5.32
N ASN A 987 -1.85 -48.74 -6.64
CA ASN A 987 -3.12 -48.58 -7.36
C ASN A 987 -3.56 -49.85 -8.11
N MET A 988 -2.85 -50.96 -7.92
CA MET A 988 -3.09 -52.24 -8.60
C MET A 988 -2.76 -53.42 -7.69
N ASN A 989 -3.58 -54.47 -7.69
CA ASN A 989 -3.32 -55.69 -6.94
C ASN A 989 -2.20 -56.49 -7.62
N THR A 990 -1.09 -56.74 -6.93
CA THR A 990 0.10 -57.41 -7.51
C THR A 990 -0.09 -58.91 -7.75
N GLU A 991 -1.06 -59.55 -7.09
CA GLU A 991 -1.37 -60.96 -7.30
C GLU A 991 -2.34 -61.18 -8.47
N THR A 992 -3.36 -60.33 -8.59
CA THR A 992 -4.41 -60.47 -9.63
C THR A 992 -4.16 -59.62 -10.86
N GLY A 993 -3.34 -58.57 -10.77
CA GLY A 993 -3.13 -57.57 -11.82
C GLY A 993 -4.29 -56.59 -12.00
N GLU A 994 -5.25 -56.56 -11.08
CA GLU A 994 -6.43 -55.68 -11.17
C GLU A 994 -6.08 -54.25 -10.76
N TYR A 995 -6.27 -53.29 -11.67
CA TYR A 995 -6.09 -51.87 -11.43
C TYR A 995 -7.33 -51.26 -10.76
N TYR A 996 -7.15 -50.66 -9.59
CA TYR A 996 -8.22 -50.04 -8.82
C TYR A 996 -8.04 -48.52 -8.63
N GLY A 997 -6.93 -47.93 -9.11
CA GLY A 997 -6.69 -46.50 -9.01
C GLY A 997 -6.69 -46.02 -7.55
N ALA A 998 -7.41 -44.94 -7.26
CA ALA A 998 -7.60 -44.42 -5.91
C ALA A 998 -8.61 -45.23 -5.05
N LEU A 999 -9.33 -46.19 -5.64
CA LEU A 999 -10.39 -46.95 -4.98
C LEU A 999 -9.89 -48.32 -4.48
N ALA A 1000 -8.88 -48.30 -3.60
CA ALA A 1000 -8.28 -49.52 -3.08
C ALA A 1000 -9.32 -50.45 -2.41
N PRO A 1001 -9.45 -51.72 -2.84
CA PRO A 1001 -10.36 -52.64 -2.20
C PRO A 1001 -9.84 -53.00 -0.79
N PRO A 1002 -10.74 -53.36 0.16
CA PRO A 1002 -10.37 -53.51 1.56
C PRO A 1002 -9.23 -54.49 1.85
N ASP A 1003 -9.06 -55.51 1.01
CA ASP A 1003 -7.99 -56.51 1.12
C ASP A 1003 -6.61 -55.96 0.74
N GLN A 1004 -6.51 -54.80 0.08
CA GLN A 1004 -5.25 -54.14 -0.27
C GLN A 1004 -4.80 -53.08 0.76
N ILE A 1005 -5.63 -52.77 1.76
CA ILE A 1005 -5.29 -51.79 2.81
C ILE A 1005 -4.09 -52.26 3.64
N GLN A 1006 -4.10 -53.52 4.09
CA GLN A 1006 -3.02 -54.06 4.92
C GLN A 1006 -1.69 -54.17 4.13
N PRO A 1007 -1.66 -54.74 2.90
CA PRO A 1007 -0.45 -54.73 2.07
C PRO A 1007 0.16 -53.34 1.87
N ASN A 1008 -0.67 -52.31 1.58
CA ASN A 1008 -0.18 -50.94 1.40
C ASN A 1008 0.43 -50.37 2.69
N ALA A 1009 -0.20 -50.60 3.85
CA ALA A 1009 0.32 -50.11 5.13
C ALA A 1009 1.65 -50.80 5.49
N GLU A 1010 1.79 -52.10 5.19
CA GLU A 1010 2.99 -52.88 5.49
C GLU A 1010 4.19 -52.45 4.63
N GLU A 1011 4.03 -52.16 3.34
CA GLU A 1011 5.13 -51.71 2.48
C GLU A 1011 5.58 -50.27 2.78
N VAL A 1012 4.63 -49.38 3.11
CA VAL A 1012 4.93 -47.98 3.51
C VAL A 1012 5.66 -47.93 4.85
N LEU A 1013 5.31 -48.80 5.80
CA LEU A 1013 6.03 -48.85 7.07
C LEU A 1013 7.50 -49.27 6.88
N ASP A 1014 7.75 -50.27 6.03
CA ASP A 1014 9.11 -50.72 5.72
C ASP A 1014 9.92 -49.61 5.02
N SER A 1015 9.29 -48.84 4.13
CA SER A 1015 9.95 -47.71 3.45
C SER A 1015 10.31 -46.58 4.39
N LEU A 1016 9.43 -46.21 5.33
CA LEU A 1016 9.69 -45.16 6.31
C LEU A 1016 10.86 -45.52 7.22
N VAL A 1017 11.00 -46.80 7.59
CA VAL A 1017 12.16 -47.28 8.34
C VAL A 1017 13.46 -47.09 7.55
N ALA A 1018 13.45 -47.47 6.25
CA ALA A 1018 14.61 -47.30 5.38
C ALA A 1018 14.97 -45.83 5.15
N LEU A 1019 13.96 -44.97 4.93
CA LEU A 1019 14.12 -43.52 4.79
C LEU A 1019 14.84 -42.94 6.00
N VAL A 1020 14.34 -43.25 7.21
CA VAL A 1020 14.92 -42.71 8.45
C VAL A 1020 16.35 -43.19 8.65
N GLN A 1021 16.62 -44.47 8.38
CA GLN A 1021 17.97 -45.02 8.48
C GLN A 1021 18.94 -44.34 7.51
N LYS A 1022 18.54 -44.17 6.25
CA LYS A 1022 19.40 -43.58 5.22
C LYS A 1022 19.62 -42.08 5.45
N ALA A 1023 18.58 -41.35 5.83
CA ALA A 1023 18.70 -39.94 6.21
C ALA A 1023 19.57 -39.73 7.46
N THR A 1024 19.51 -40.65 8.43
CA THR A 1024 20.43 -40.63 9.60
C THR A 1024 21.87 -40.91 9.18
N GLU A 1025 22.09 -41.90 8.30
CA GLU A 1025 23.42 -42.22 7.75
C GLU A 1025 24.06 -41.00 7.06
N LEU A 1026 23.26 -40.26 6.28
CA LEU A 1026 23.69 -39.08 5.54
C LEU A 1026 23.72 -37.78 6.38
N GLY A 1027 23.40 -37.87 7.68
CA GLY A 1027 23.53 -36.75 8.62
C GLY A 1027 22.35 -35.80 8.70
N TYR A 1028 21.25 -36.04 7.97
CA TYR A 1028 20.02 -35.24 8.05
C TYR A 1028 19.26 -35.42 9.37
N MET A 1029 19.53 -36.51 10.12
CA MET A 1029 18.92 -36.74 11.42
C MET A 1029 19.96 -37.12 12.48
N THR A 1030 19.91 -36.45 13.63
CA THR A 1030 20.69 -36.80 14.82
C THR A 1030 19.83 -37.61 15.80
N VAL A 1031 20.17 -38.89 16.00
CA VAL A 1031 19.50 -39.73 17.01
C VAL A 1031 19.90 -39.28 18.41
N THR A 1032 19.17 -38.33 18.98
CA THR A 1032 19.21 -38.08 20.42
C THR A 1032 18.46 -39.20 21.13
N LYS A 1033 19.20 -40.10 21.80
CA LYS A 1033 18.59 -41.11 22.68
C LYS A 1033 17.87 -40.42 23.84
N GLN A 1034 16.59 -40.11 23.66
CA GLN A 1034 15.62 -39.99 24.75
C GLN A 1034 14.45 -40.95 24.52
N LYS A 1035 14.04 -41.58 25.63
CA LYS A 1035 13.28 -42.82 25.77
C LYS A 1035 12.03 -42.98 24.92
#